data_AF-A0A1N6T0T8-F1
#
_entry.id   AF-A0A1N6T0T8-F1
#
_cell.length_a   1.000
_cell.length_b   1.000
_cell.length_c   1.000
_cell.angle_alpha   90.00
_cell.angle_beta   90.00
_cell.angle_gamma   90.00
#
_symmetry.space_group_name_H-M   'P 1'
#
loop_
_entity.id
_entity.type
_entity.pdbx_description
1 polymer ?
#
loop_
_entity_poly.entity_id
_entity_poly.type
_entity_poly.pdbx_seq_one_letter_code
_entity_poly.pdbx_strand_id
1 'polypeptide(L)'
;MITGLALKTLRHRRAAFAGAFVALVCAAALVCACLMLLETGLRGGVAPERYAGAPLIVAGDQNVHETVTKSSGKVKTKAKPLSERVWIPEATAAKLRGLPGVAKVLTEVTFPVNGHALGHGWESAGLTPFTIARGRPPRADGEVVVDGRSGLSVGAALDVRGRSYRVVGVTAQAPPSQDTVFFSTAEARRLAGRPGLVTAIGVFPRVGMPVDASSVLSTGERLAAYSGDERGTVEFLDAEQARVRLISLGGALGGTSLLVAILVVTGTSALAVQQRRREIALLRAVAATPGQVRRLLGGESLLVGLAAGVIGSAAGVGLGFWLRGRFVELGAMPANLRLVVSPFPAAAALMAAVAAAWAATRLSVRRTARIRPVEALGEAAMGGGLPLGRSIAGVLCVAAGITLTLVLSGLETEAASSPVTMLTALVWTVAVTLLGPVLARVATALLGVALRASRAGYLAARNLRSGPGRMASVMAPLTLLVAMTCTILFTQTTMGHASAAQVAAGAHADYVVSGATADAVRRVPGVKAVTSVVRTSVRIGLDKYGAQGVDGGGRPIGQAVDLGVVSGSLDGFGARSAALSESAASRLGLSTGDAVRLTLGDGTPVELKVVAIYSRGLGFGDLTLPYALVSGHVDDPSGALLVEAPSVSPAALAAAAPVVSPMGGAGGETPNAEVNYVAMGLIIAFSAIAVVNTLAMSTTDRSRELALLRLVGATRRQVLRMLRLETLTALIVSVVAGTGIALITLSAFSRGMTGSALPYIPPAGYALVIAAVAALALAATSLPARLALRPRPAEAVGARQ
;
A
#
# COMPACT_ATOMS: atom_id res chain seq x y z
N MET A 1 37.83 -27.44 -5.49
CA MET A 1 38.33 -27.57 -4.10
C MET A 1 37.58 -26.67 -3.10
N ILE A 2 37.49 -25.35 -3.33
CA ILE A 2 36.84 -24.40 -2.39
C ILE A 2 35.33 -24.64 -2.21
N THR A 3 34.61 -24.97 -3.29
CA THR A 3 33.18 -25.32 -3.25
C THR A 3 32.90 -26.60 -2.45
N GLY A 4 33.77 -27.60 -2.56
CA GLY A 4 33.69 -28.84 -1.77
C GLY A 4 33.92 -28.61 -0.27
N LEU A 5 34.84 -27.70 0.08
CA LEU A 5 35.05 -27.27 1.47
C LEU A 5 33.84 -26.52 2.03
N ALA A 6 33.24 -25.61 1.24
CA ALA A 6 32.03 -24.88 1.61
C ALA A 6 30.83 -25.81 1.85
N LEU A 7 30.67 -26.86 1.05
CA LEU A 7 29.58 -27.82 1.22
C LEU A 7 29.77 -28.67 2.51
N LYS A 8 31.00 -29.08 2.80
CA LYS A 8 31.34 -29.81 4.03
C LYS A 8 31.13 -28.96 5.29
N THR A 9 31.52 -27.69 5.26
CA THR A 9 31.31 -26.78 6.41
C THR A 9 29.83 -26.53 6.67
N LEU A 10 29.02 -26.33 5.62
CA LEU A 10 27.56 -26.22 5.74
C LEU A 10 26.91 -27.45 6.36
N ARG A 11 27.32 -28.66 5.95
CA ARG A 11 26.73 -29.91 6.44
C ARG A 11 26.91 -30.12 7.95
N HIS A 12 28.06 -29.72 8.49
CA HIS A 12 28.36 -29.83 9.92
C HIS A 12 27.80 -28.67 10.76
N ARG A 13 27.33 -27.56 10.15
CA ARG A 13 26.96 -26.33 10.89
C ARG A 13 25.59 -25.77 10.55
N ARG A 14 24.60 -26.65 10.45
CA ARG A 14 23.21 -26.29 10.11
C ARG A 14 22.63 -25.19 11.03
N ALA A 15 22.93 -25.22 12.33
CA ALA A 15 22.40 -24.25 13.29
C ALA A 15 22.89 -22.81 13.07
N ALA A 16 24.15 -22.61 12.66
CA ALA A 16 24.72 -21.28 12.44
C ALA A 16 24.18 -20.60 11.17
N PHE A 17 23.79 -21.40 10.16
CA PHE A 17 23.27 -20.92 8.89
C PHE A 17 21.74 -20.92 8.80
N ALA A 18 21.04 -21.69 9.65
CA ALA A 18 19.58 -21.78 9.64
C ALA A 18 18.91 -20.40 9.75
N GLY A 19 19.44 -19.53 10.61
CA GLY A 19 18.90 -18.19 10.79
C GLY A 19 19.01 -17.30 9.56
N ALA A 20 20.22 -17.20 9.01
CA ALA A 20 20.46 -16.43 7.78
C ALA A 20 19.68 -17.01 6.59
N PHE A 21 19.57 -18.34 6.52
CA PHE A 21 18.78 -19.05 5.51
C PHE A 21 17.29 -18.71 5.60
N VAL A 22 16.66 -18.81 6.79
CA VAL A 22 15.24 -18.47 6.99
C VAL A 22 14.99 -16.99 6.66
N ALA A 23 15.86 -16.09 7.11
CA ALA A 23 15.74 -14.67 6.78
C ALA A 23 15.81 -14.42 5.27
N LEU A 24 16.72 -15.09 4.55
CA LEU A 24 16.85 -15.00 3.09
C LEU A 24 15.66 -15.62 2.35
N VAL A 25 15.10 -16.75 2.84
CA VAL A 25 13.89 -17.36 2.28
C VAL A 25 12.71 -16.39 2.38
N CYS A 26 12.46 -15.82 3.56
CA CYS A 26 11.38 -14.86 3.77
C CYS A 26 11.57 -13.58 2.94
N ALA A 27 12.81 -13.07 2.87
CA ALA A 27 13.14 -11.93 2.04
C ALA A 27 12.88 -12.19 0.55
N ALA A 28 13.35 -13.33 0.03
CA ALA A 28 13.12 -13.72 -1.36
C ALA A 28 11.63 -13.93 -1.67
N ALA A 29 10.88 -14.54 -0.74
CA ALA A 29 9.44 -14.71 -0.89
C ALA A 29 8.70 -13.37 -0.98
N LEU A 30 9.04 -12.45 -0.08
CA LEU A 30 8.44 -11.11 -0.04
C LEU A 30 8.79 -10.29 -1.29
N VAL A 31 10.06 -10.28 -1.69
CA VAL A 31 10.52 -9.59 -2.90
C VAL A 31 9.86 -10.19 -4.14
N CYS A 32 9.78 -11.51 -4.26
CA CYS A 32 9.12 -12.18 -5.38
C CYS A 32 7.64 -11.81 -5.47
N ALA A 33 6.90 -11.87 -4.36
CA ALA A 33 5.49 -11.50 -4.32
C ALA A 33 5.27 -10.02 -4.69
N CYS A 34 6.09 -9.10 -4.18
CA CYS A 34 6.03 -7.68 -4.54
C CYS A 34 6.36 -7.43 -6.01
N LEU A 35 7.35 -8.15 -6.56
CA LEU A 35 7.71 -8.05 -7.97
C LEU A 35 6.63 -8.62 -8.90
N MET A 36 5.89 -9.65 -8.49
CA MET A 36 4.73 -10.14 -9.24
C MET A 36 3.61 -9.10 -9.30
N LEU A 37 3.33 -8.40 -8.19
CA LEU A 37 2.38 -7.29 -8.17
C LEU A 37 2.85 -6.13 -9.05
N LEU A 38 4.13 -5.76 -8.96
CA LEU A 38 4.75 -4.73 -9.80
C LEU A 38 4.68 -5.10 -11.29
N GLU A 39 5.03 -6.32 -11.67
CA GLU A 39 4.95 -6.78 -13.05
C GLU A 39 3.50 -6.81 -13.56
N THR A 40 2.56 -7.23 -12.72
CA THR A 40 1.13 -7.19 -13.04
C THR A 40 0.65 -5.77 -13.26
N GLY A 41 1.08 -4.80 -12.45
CA GLY A 41 0.79 -3.39 -12.69
C GLY A 41 1.41 -2.86 -14.00
N LEU A 42 2.61 -3.30 -14.36
CA LEU A 42 3.30 -2.85 -15.59
C LEU A 42 2.76 -3.49 -16.87
N ARG A 43 2.41 -4.77 -16.84
CA ARG A 43 2.11 -5.59 -18.04
C ARG A 43 0.75 -6.27 -18.03
N GLY A 44 0.06 -6.28 -16.89
CA GLY A 44 -1.24 -6.93 -16.75
C GLY A 44 -2.29 -6.20 -17.58
N GLY A 45 -3.04 -6.97 -18.36
CA GLY A 45 -4.25 -6.53 -19.05
C GLY A 45 -5.50 -6.99 -18.30
N VAL A 46 -6.58 -6.26 -18.49
CA VAL A 46 -7.91 -6.63 -18.00
C VAL A 46 -8.68 -7.26 -19.15
N ALA A 47 -9.13 -8.49 -18.95
CA ALA A 47 -9.94 -9.15 -19.96
C ALA A 47 -11.34 -8.51 -20.01
N PRO A 48 -11.86 -8.16 -21.20
CA PRO A 48 -13.25 -7.73 -21.33
C PRO A 48 -14.20 -8.88 -20.95
N GLU A 49 -15.35 -8.54 -20.37
CA GLU A 49 -16.39 -9.52 -20.00
C GLU A 49 -17.63 -9.30 -20.88
N ARG A 50 -18.31 -8.16 -20.73
CA ARG A 50 -19.45 -7.76 -21.57
C ARG A 50 -19.03 -7.34 -22.97
N TYR A 51 -17.79 -6.87 -23.15
CA TYR A 51 -17.26 -6.51 -24.47
C TYR A 51 -16.49 -7.65 -25.15
N ALA A 52 -16.47 -8.85 -24.55
CA ALA A 52 -15.67 -9.98 -25.05
C ALA A 52 -16.08 -10.45 -26.46
N GLY A 53 -17.37 -10.38 -26.80
CA GLY A 53 -17.88 -10.81 -28.11
C GLY A 53 -17.70 -9.81 -29.25
N ALA A 54 -17.47 -8.53 -28.94
CA ALA A 54 -17.30 -7.46 -29.93
C ALA A 54 -15.83 -7.36 -30.35
N PRO A 55 -15.47 -7.59 -31.63
CA PRO A 55 -14.07 -7.53 -32.05
C PRO A 55 -13.45 -6.14 -31.91
N LEU A 56 -14.27 -5.09 -32.05
CA LEU A 56 -13.86 -3.70 -31.94
C LEU A 56 -14.85 -2.94 -31.05
N ILE A 57 -14.34 -2.18 -30.10
CA ILE A 57 -15.13 -1.21 -29.31
C ILE A 57 -14.65 0.18 -29.67
N VAL A 58 -15.57 1.06 -30.05
CA VAL A 58 -15.32 2.49 -30.21
C VAL A 58 -15.93 3.19 -29.00
N ALA A 59 -15.10 3.91 -28.25
CA ALA A 59 -15.50 4.65 -27.05
C ALA A 59 -14.79 6.00 -27.02
N GLY A 60 -15.12 6.83 -26.03
CA GLY A 60 -14.38 8.05 -25.81
C GLY A 60 -12.94 7.76 -25.35
N ASP A 61 -11.99 8.61 -25.72
CA ASP A 61 -10.59 8.51 -25.29
C ASP A 61 -10.48 8.71 -23.77
N GLN A 62 -10.28 7.60 -23.05
CA GLN A 62 -10.23 7.55 -21.59
C GLN A 62 -8.94 8.16 -21.00
N ASN A 63 -8.20 8.98 -21.74
CA ASN A 63 -6.96 9.59 -21.29
C ASN A 63 -6.92 11.11 -21.52
N VAL A 64 -6.20 11.79 -20.63
CA VAL A 64 -5.69 13.14 -20.87
C VAL A 64 -4.28 13.03 -21.42
N HIS A 65 -4.04 13.70 -22.53
CA HIS A 65 -2.73 13.73 -23.20
C HIS A 65 -2.05 15.07 -22.99
N GLU A 66 -0.75 15.03 -22.73
CA GLU A 66 0.12 16.21 -22.69
C GLU A 66 1.37 15.94 -23.50
N THR A 67 1.66 16.86 -24.44
CA THR A 67 2.82 16.78 -25.31
C THR A 67 3.87 17.77 -24.81
N VAL A 68 5.01 17.24 -24.34
CA VAL A 68 6.12 18.04 -23.83
C VAL A 68 7.30 17.95 -24.79
N THR A 69 7.72 19.09 -25.33
CA THR A 69 8.96 19.21 -26.11
C THR A 69 10.12 19.41 -25.15
N LYS A 70 11.02 18.43 -25.06
CA LYS A 70 12.24 18.56 -24.23
C LYS A 70 13.19 19.60 -24.85
N SER A 71 14.07 20.16 -24.01
CA SER A 71 15.17 21.04 -24.46
C SER A 71 16.05 20.42 -25.55
N SER A 72 16.08 19.08 -25.65
CA SER A 72 16.77 18.34 -26.70
C SER A 72 16.01 18.27 -28.05
N GLY A 73 14.93 19.02 -28.24
CA GLY A 73 14.03 18.94 -29.40
C GLY A 73 13.17 17.67 -29.48
N LYS A 74 13.29 16.74 -28.52
CA LYS A 74 12.50 15.50 -28.51
C LYS A 74 11.12 15.76 -27.94
N VAL A 75 10.10 15.55 -28.77
CA VAL A 75 8.69 15.58 -28.38
C VAL A 75 8.33 14.28 -27.65
N LYS A 76 7.77 14.39 -26.45
CA LYS A 76 7.20 13.25 -25.72
C LYS A 76 5.74 13.52 -25.39
N THR A 77 4.85 12.70 -25.91
CA THR A 77 3.45 12.66 -25.49
C THR A 77 3.31 11.70 -24.32
N LYS A 78 2.65 12.17 -23.26
CA LYS A 78 2.30 11.38 -22.07
C LYS A 78 0.78 11.34 -21.97
N ALA A 79 0.25 10.19 -21.61
CA ALA A 79 -1.17 9.98 -21.38
C ALA A 79 -1.41 9.57 -19.93
N LYS A 80 -2.51 10.03 -19.33
CA LYS A 80 -2.97 9.57 -18.02
C LYS A 80 -4.47 9.30 -18.03
N PRO A 81 -4.92 8.22 -17.38
CA PRO A 81 -6.31 7.80 -17.42
C PRO A 81 -7.23 8.79 -16.71
N LEU A 82 -8.45 8.88 -17.21
CA LEU A 82 -9.58 9.60 -16.61
C LEU A 82 -10.22 8.77 -15.49
N SER A 83 -11.04 9.40 -14.65
CA SER A 83 -11.72 8.73 -13.53
C SER A 83 -13.14 8.32 -13.83
N GLU A 84 -13.79 8.99 -14.78
CA GLU A 84 -15.18 8.76 -15.19
C GLU A 84 -15.19 8.38 -16.68
N ARG A 85 -16.24 7.71 -17.13
CA ARG A 85 -16.36 7.35 -18.54
C ARG A 85 -16.52 8.60 -19.39
N VAL A 86 -15.78 8.64 -20.49
CA VAL A 86 -16.01 9.62 -21.56
C VAL A 86 -17.22 9.17 -22.39
N TRP A 87 -18.31 9.94 -22.33
CA TRP A 87 -19.53 9.68 -23.10
C TRP A 87 -19.41 10.23 -24.52
N ILE A 88 -19.93 9.48 -25.50
CA ILE A 88 -19.81 9.81 -26.92
C ILE A 88 -21.18 9.95 -27.59
N PRO A 89 -21.31 10.75 -28.66
CA PRO A 89 -22.56 10.88 -29.39
C PRO A 89 -23.07 9.55 -29.94
N GLU A 90 -24.35 9.26 -29.72
CA GLU A 90 -25.02 8.08 -30.29
C GLU A 90 -25.00 8.10 -31.83
N ALA A 91 -25.00 9.29 -32.43
CA ALA A 91 -24.88 9.49 -33.86
C ALA A 91 -23.61 8.86 -34.46
N THR A 92 -22.56 8.67 -33.67
CA THR A 92 -21.33 7.99 -34.07
C THR A 92 -21.59 6.53 -34.46
N ALA A 93 -22.61 5.88 -33.90
CA ALA A 93 -23.03 4.55 -34.31
C ALA A 93 -23.52 4.52 -35.77
N ALA A 94 -24.22 5.56 -36.23
CA ALA A 94 -24.67 5.65 -37.63
C ALA A 94 -23.48 5.84 -38.59
N LYS A 95 -22.50 6.67 -38.22
CA LYS A 95 -21.24 6.84 -38.97
C LYS A 95 -20.51 5.49 -39.11
N LEU A 96 -20.39 4.73 -38.02
CA LEU A 96 -19.74 3.42 -38.01
C LEU A 96 -20.49 2.37 -38.85
N ARG A 97 -21.83 2.38 -38.85
CA ARG A 97 -22.63 1.48 -39.72
C ARG A 97 -22.36 1.71 -41.22
N GLY A 98 -22.05 2.94 -41.61
CA GLY A 98 -21.75 3.31 -42.99
C GLY A 98 -20.36 2.87 -43.48
N LEU A 99 -19.48 2.39 -42.59
CA LEU A 99 -18.13 1.99 -42.97
C LEU A 99 -18.13 0.67 -43.76
N PRO A 100 -17.26 0.55 -44.79
CA PRO A 100 -17.07 -0.70 -45.49
C PRO A 100 -16.57 -1.79 -44.53
N GLY A 101 -17.08 -3.00 -44.70
CA GLY A 101 -16.71 -4.14 -43.86
C GLY A 101 -17.47 -4.24 -42.52
N VAL A 102 -18.33 -3.28 -42.15
CA VAL A 102 -19.15 -3.40 -40.94
C VAL A 102 -20.42 -4.23 -41.19
N ALA A 103 -20.65 -5.26 -40.37
CA ALA A 103 -21.83 -6.11 -40.42
C ALA A 103 -22.92 -5.66 -39.45
N LYS A 104 -22.54 -5.29 -38.23
CA LYS A 104 -23.46 -4.95 -37.14
C LYS A 104 -22.80 -3.95 -36.20
N VAL A 105 -23.60 -3.03 -35.67
CA VAL A 105 -23.18 -2.04 -34.65
C VAL A 105 -24.19 -2.05 -33.52
N LEU A 106 -23.69 -2.13 -32.29
CA LEU A 106 -24.49 -2.14 -31.07
C LEU A 106 -24.03 -1.01 -30.14
N THR A 107 -24.99 -0.32 -29.53
CA THR A 107 -24.70 0.74 -28.56
C THR A 107 -24.74 0.23 -27.12
N GLU A 108 -23.91 0.80 -26.26
CA GLU A 108 -23.86 0.54 -24.83
C GLU A 108 -24.21 1.80 -24.05
N VAL A 109 -24.99 1.62 -23.01
CA VAL A 109 -25.21 2.64 -21.98
C VAL A 109 -25.06 1.93 -20.65
N THR A 110 -24.13 2.43 -19.83
CA THR A 110 -23.83 1.87 -18.51
C THR A 110 -24.10 2.93 -17.45
N PHE A 111 -24.83 2.56 -16.39
CA PHE A 111 -25.12 3.45 -15.27
C PHE A 111 -25.21 2.65 -13.95
N PRO A 112 -24.94 3.27 -12.80
CA PRO A 112 -25.04 2.58 -11.52
C PRO A 112 -26.49 2.27 -11.15
N VAL A 113 -26.71 1.04 -10.70
CA VAL A 113 -27.93 0.51 -10.06
C VAL A 113 -27.61 0.28 -8.58
N ASN A 114 -28.64 0.15 -7.73
CA ASN A 114 -28.50 0.00 -6.28
C ASN A 114 -27.35 -0.96 -5.89
N GLY A 115 -26.45 -0.52 -5.00
CA GLY A 115 -25.30 -1.31 -4.56
C GLY A 115 -24.15 -1.29 -5.58
N HIS A 116 -23.61 -2.47 -5.90
CA HIS A 116 -22.50 -2.65 -6.86
C HIS A 116 -22.97 -3.07 -8.26
N ALA A 117 -24.28 -3.15 -8.49
CA ALA A 117 -24.84 -3.57 -9.76
C ALA A 117 -24.78 -2.46 -10.81
N LEU A 118 -24.52 -2.83 -12.06
CA LEU A 118 -24.54 -1.93 -13.20
C LEU A 118 -25.77 -2.21 -14.07
N GLY A 119 -26.41 -1.11 -14.48
CA GLY A 119 -27.57 -1.06 -15.34
C GLY A 119 -27.17 -0.85 -16.80
N HIS A 120 -27.83 -1.58 -17.69
CA HIS A 120 -27.51 -1.61 -19.10
C HIS A 120 -28.76 -1.70 -19.99
N GLY A 121 -28.65 -1.25 -21.25
CA GLY A 121 -29.71 -1.46 -22.24
C GLY A 121 -29.66 -2.87 -22.83
N TRP A 122 -30.81 -3.53 -23.05
CA TRP A 122 -30.85 -4.87 -23.65
C TRP A 122 -30.16 -4.97 -25.03
N GLU A 123 -30.10 -3.87 -25.79
CA GLU A 123 -29.32 -3.81 -27.05
C GLU A 123 -27.86 -4.23 -26.86
N SER A 124 -27.26 -3.81 -25.75
CA SER A 124 -25.86 -4.11 -25.41
C SER A 124 -25.62 -5.58 -25.03
N ALA A 125 -26.67 -6.34 -24.74
CA ALA A 125 -26.58 -7.77 -24.46
C ALA A 125 -26.04 -8.57 -25.67
N GLY A 126 -25.99 -7.96 -26.86
CA GLY A 126 -25.34 -8.55 -28.03
C GLY A 126 -23.82 -8.30 -28.14
N LEU A 127 -23.21 -7.48 -27.27
CA LEU A 127 -21.77 -7.18 -27.27
C LEU A 127 -20.94 -8.40 -26.84
N THR A 128 -21.41 -9.10 -25.82
CA THR A 128 -21.11 -10.50 -25.55
C THR A 128 -22.46 -11.18 -25.58
N PRO A 129 -22.77 -12.07 -26.54
CA PRO A 129 -24.13 -12.55 -26.77
C PRO A 129 -24.70 -13.27 -25.54
N PHE A 130 -25.35 -12.51 -24.66
CA PHE A 130 -26.03 -13.01 -23.49
C PHE A 130 -27.25 -13.79 -23.95
N THR A 131 -27.36 -15.04 -23.51
CA THR A 131 -28.53 -15.88 -23.74
C THR A 131 -29.36 -15.93 -22.47
N ILE A 132 -30.66 -16.07 -22.61
CA ILE A 132 -31.56 -16.16 -21.47
C ILE A 132 -31.67 -17.62 -21.05
N ALA A 133 -31.23 -17.92 -19.84
CA ALA A 133 -31.40 -19.25 -19.25
C ALA A 133 -32.85 -19.53 -18.87
N ARG A 134 -33.56 -18.51 -18.35
CA ARG A 134 -34.95 -18.61 -17.90
C ARG A 134 -35.70 -17.32 -18.20
N GLY A 135 -36.94 -17.41 -18.67
CA GLY A 135 -37.79 -16.24 -18.94
C GLY A 135 -37.58 -15.67 -20.35
N ARG A 136 -37.58 -14.34 -20.48
CA ARG A 136 -37.54 -13.62 -21.77
C ARG A 136 -36.84 -12.25 -21.67
N PRO A 137 -36.49 -11.61 -22.81
CA PRO A 137 -35.96 -10.25 -22.82
C PRO A 137 -36.95 -9.22 -22.23
N PRO A 138 -36.46 -8.07 -21.73
CA PRO A 138 -37.31 -6.98 -21.29
C PRO A 138 -37.94 -6.31 -22.53
N ARG A 139 -39.27 -6.16 -22.53
CA ARG A 139 -40.04 -5.53 -23.61
C ARG A 139 -40.68 -4.22 -23.20
N ALA A 140 -40.92 -4.03 -21.90
CA ALA A 140 -41.52 -2.84 -21.34
C ALA A 140 -40.60 -2.19 -20.30
N ASP A 141 -40.83 -0.92 -20.00
CA ASP A 141 -39.98 -0.12 -19.11
C ASP A 141 -40.01 -0.59 -17.64
N GLY A 142 -41.02 -1.37 -17.25
CA GLY A 142 -41.11 -1.97 -15.91
C GLY A 142 -40.46 -3.35 -15.80
N GLU A 143 -39.74 -3.80 -16.84
CA GLU A 143 -39.18 -5.15 -16.91
C GLU A 143 -37.65 -5.13 -16.93
N VAL A 144 -37.05 -6.06 -16.19
CA VAL A 144 -35.58 -6.22 -16.14
C VAL A 144 -35.17 -7.67 -16.35
N VAL A 145 -33.98 -7.86 -16.90
CA VAL A 145 -33.27 -9.14 -16.93
C VAL A 145 -32.04 -9.01 -16.05
N VAL A 146 -31.85 -9.97 -15.16
CA VAL A 146 -30.71 -10.01 -14.22
C VAL A 146 -29.77 -11.15 -14.59
N ASP A 147 -28.53 -11.08 -14.13
CA ASP A 147 -27.65 -12.24 -14.25
C ASP A 147 -28.00 -13.37 -13.27
N GLY A 148 -27.49 -14.57 -13.57
CA GLY A 148 -27.69 -15.75 -12.73
C GLY A 148 -27.05 -15.69 -11.34
N ARG A 149 -26.14 -14.74 -11.09
CA ARG A 149 -25.48 -14.54 -9.78
C ARG A 149 -26.30 -13.65 -8.84
N SER A 150 -27.20 -12.83 -9.37
CA SER A 150 -28.10 -11.98 -8.59
C SER A 150 -28.96 -12.71 -7.56
N GLY A 151 -29.15 -14.04 -7.71
CA GLY A 151 -30.00 -14.85 -6.85
C GLY A 151 -31.51 -14.61 -7.04
N LEU A 152 -31.89 -13.70 -7.93
CA LEU A 152 -33.28 -13.35 -8.21
C LEU A 152 -33.90 -14.31 -9.24
N SER A 153 -35.17 -14.64 -9.04
CA SER A 153 -35.95 -15.50 -9.94
C SER A 153 -36.87 -14.68 -10.83
N VAL A 154 -37.26 -15.25 -11.98
CA VAL A 154 -38.30 -14.67 -12.83
C VAL A 154 -39.59 -14.46 -12.02
N GLY A 155 -40.14 -13.25 -12.06
CA GLY A 155 -41.30 -12.81 -11.28
C GLY A 155 -40.96 -12.01 -10.03
N ALA A 156 -39.70 -12.00 -9.59
CA ALA A 156 -39.26 -11.19 -8.45
C ALA A 156 -39.36 -9.68 -8.76
N ALA A 157 -39.50 -8.87 -7.71
CA ALA A 157 -39.39 -7.42 -7.79
C ALA A 157 -37.96 -6.98 -7.46
N LEU A 158 -37.43 -6.05 -8.25
CA LEU A 158 -36.14 -5.39 -8.04
C LEU A 158 -36.41 -3.88 -7.96
N ASP A 159 -36.15 -3.28 -6.80
CA ASP A 159 -36.23 -1.83 -6.67
C ASP A 159 -34.94 -1.19 -7.19
N VAL A 160 -35.08 -0.18 -8.05
CA VAL A 160 -33.99 0.61 -8.62
C VAL A 160 -34.36 2.08 -8.50
N ARG A 161 -33.57 2.85 -7.74
CA ARG A 161 -33.79 4.30 -7.52
C ARG A 161 -35.23 4.65 -7.10
N GLY A 162 -35.82 3.85 -6.22
CA GLY A 162 -37.18 4.06 -5.69
C GLY A 162 -38.33 3.63 -6.60
N ARG A 163 -38.05 2.98 -7.75
CA ARG A 163 -39.06 2.36 -8.62
C ARG A 163 -38.89 0.85 -8.65
N SER A 164 -39.99 0.12 -8.53
CA SER A 164 -39.99 -1.34 -8.60
C SER A 164 -40.05 -1.85 -10.03
N TYR A 165 -39.18 -2.80 -10.37
CA TYR A 165 -39.08 -3.47 -11.67
C TYR A 165 -39.34 -4.97 -11.51
N ARG A 166 -40.01 -5.57 -12.50
CA ARG A 166 -40.26 -7.01 -12.52
C ARG A 166 -39.14 -7.74 -13.25
N VAL A 167 -38.54 -8.73 -12.61
CA VAL A 167 -37.57 -9.64 -13.23
C VAL A 167 -38.30 -10.55 -14.22
N VAL A 168 -38.03 -10.40 -15.53
CA VAL A 168 -38.67 -11.19 -16.59
C VAL A 168 -37.76 -12.24 -17.21
N GLY A 169 -36.46 -12.17 -16.92
CA GLY A 169 -35.51 -13.16 -17.38
C GLY A 169 -34.24 -13.18 -16.53
N VAL A 170 -33.52 -14.30 -16.65
CA VAL A 170 -32.21 -14.51 -16.03
C VAL A 170 -31.24 -14.95 -17.13
N THR A 171 -30.09 -14.27 -17.28
CA THR A 171 -29.08 -14.64 -18.27
C THR A 171 -28.35 -15.93 -17.88
N ALA A 172 -27.93 -16.71 -18.88
CA ALA A 172 -27.13 -17.92 -18.67
C ALA A 172 -25.68 -17.58 -18.28
N GLN A 173 -25.17 -16.48 -18.84
CA GLN A 173 -23.87 -15.92 -18.50
C GLN A 173 -24.01 -15.05 -17.26
N ALA A 174 -23.02 -15.11 -16.37
CA ALA A 174 -22.89 -14.22 -15.22
C ALA A 174 -21.44 -13.72 -15.17
N PRO A 175 -21.18 -12.44 -15.52
CA PRO A 175 -19.84 -11.88 -15.48
C PRO A 175 -19.25 -12.00 -14.07
N PRO A 176 -17.99 -12.42 -13.90
CA PRO A 176 -17.44 -12.66 -12.57
C PRO A 176 -17.15 -11.37 -11.80
N SER A 177 -16.90 -10.26 -12.49
CA SER A 177 -16.38 -9.01 -11.90
C SER A 177 -17.42 -7.89 -11.77
N GLN A 178 -18.65 -8.09 -12.25
CA GLN A 178 -19.72 -7.10 -12.19
C GLN A 178 -21.09 -7.80 -12.14
N ASP A 179 -21.99 -7.28 -11.32
CA ASP A 179 -23.39 -7.69 -11.33
C ASP A 179 -24.14 -6.83 -12.36
N THR A 180 -24.92 -7.47 -13.22
CA THR A 180 -25.53 -6.84 -14.39
C THR A 180 -27.04 -6.91 -14.36
N VAL A 181 -27.67 -5.76 -14.63
CA VAL A 181 -29.12 -5.62 -14.79
C VAL A 181 -29.39 -5.00 -16.15
N PHE A 182 -30.13 -5.71 -17.00
CA PHE A 182 -30.54 -5.21 -18.30
C PHE A 182 -31.98 -4.70 -18.26
N PHE A 183 -32.17 -3.49 -18.76
CA PHE A 183 -33.45 -2.81 -18.94
C PHE A 183 -33.86 -2.81 -20.41
N SER A 184 -35.10 -2.42 -20.71
CA SER A 184 -35.45 -2.00 -22.07
C SER A 184 -34.48 -0.91 -22.53
N THR A 185 -34.11 -0.87 -23.82
CA THR A 185 -33.13 0.12 -24.31
C THR A 185 -33.59 1.56 -24.06
N ALA A 186 -34.90 1.82 -24.19
CA ALA A 186 -35.48 3.13 -23.91
C ALA A 186 -35.36 3.49 -22.41
N GLU A 187 -35.68 2.56 -21.53
CA GLU A 187 -35.58 2.76 -20.09
C GLU A 187 -34.13 2.93 -19.62
N ALA A 188 -33.19 2.16 -20.17
CA ALA A 188 -31.76 2.30 -19.89
C ALA A 188 -31.26 3.70 -20.25
N ARG A 189 -31.62 4.23 -21.43
CA ARG A 189 -31.27 5.60 -21.84
C ARG A 189 -31.90 6.65 -20.93
N ARG A 190 -33.14 6.44 -20.47
CA ARG A 190 -33.82 7.31 -19.51
C ARG A 190 -33.11 7.33 -18.16
N LEU A 191 -32.76 6.16 -17.62
CA LEU A 191 -32.10 6.01 -16.31
C LEU A 191 -30.65 6.50 -16.32
N ALA A 192 -29.96 6.37 -17.45
CA ALA A 192 -28.64 6.95 -17.67
C ALA A 192 -28.63 8.49 -17.65
N GLY A 193 -29.77 9.14 -17.96
CA GLY A 193 -29.94 10.58 -17.82
C GLY A 193 -29.15 11.43 -18.79
N ARG A 194 -28.59 10.85 -19.86
CA ARG A 194 -27.76 11.54 -20.87
C ARG A 194 -28.31 11.31 -22.28
N PRO A 195 -29.32 12.08 -22.71
CA PRO A 195 -29.99 11.85 -23.99
C PRO A 195 -29.03 12.06 -25.17
N GLY A 196 -29.06 11.14 -26.14
CA GLY A 196 -28.22 11.18 -27.34
C GLY A 196 -26.75 10.83 -27.12
N LEU A 197 -26.37 10.37 -25.92
CA LEU A 197 -25.02 9.93 -25.59
C LEU A 197 -25.01 8.44 -25.19
N VAL A 198 -23.89 7.78 -25.49
CA VAL A 198 -23.63 6.37 -25.20
C VAL A 198 -22.24 6.23 -24.58
N THR A 199 -22.00 5.17 -23.81
CA THR A 199 -20.70 4.96 -23.14
C THR A 199 -19.70 4.24 -24.05
N ALA A 200 -20.19 3.35 -24.93
CA ALA A 200 -19.38 2.63 -25.90
C ALA A 200 -20.23 2.15 -27.09
N ILE A 201 -19.56 1.80 -28.18
CA ILE A 201 -20.17 1.25 -29.39
C ILE A 201 -19.38 0.02 -29.82
N GLY A 202 -20.04 -1.14 -29.87
CA GLY A 202 -19.44 -2.36 -30.42
C GLY A 202 -19.63 -2.48 -31.92
N VAL A 203 -18.56 -2.81 -32.61
CA VAL A 203 -18.51 -2.94 -34.07
C VAL A 203 -18.14 -4.38 -34.44
N PHE A 204 -19.00 -5.01 -35.23
CA PHE A 204 -18.82 -6.36 -35.72
C PHE A 204 -18.45 -6.32 -37.21
N PRO A 205 -17.25 -6.77 -37.59
CA PRO A 205 -16.84 -6.88 -38.98
C PRO A 205 -17.64 -7.96 -39.73
N ARG A 206 -17.76 -7.80 -41.05
CA ARG A 206 -18.11 -8.89 -41.97
C ARG A 206 -16.96 -9.89 -42.00
N VAL A 207 -17.29 -11.17 -42.19
CA VAL A 207 -16.29 -12.25 -42.22
C VAL A 207 -15.24 -11.95 -43.30
N GLY A 208 -13.97 -11.91 -42.89
CA GLY A 208 -12.82 -11.68 -43.79
C GLY A 208 -12.56 -10.22 -44.17
N MET A 209 -13.30 -9.24 -43.64
CA MET A 209 -13.07 -7.81 -43.90
C MET A 209 -12.70 -7.07 -42.61
N PRO A 210 -11.45 -6.57 -42.47
CA PRO A 210 -11.10 -5.70 -41.36
C PRO A 210 -11.88 -4.37 -41.45
N VAL A 211 -12.27 -3.82 -40.30
CA VAL A 211 -12.90 -2.51 -40.21
C VAL A 211 -11.83 -1.48 -39.89
N ASP A 212 -11.67 -0.49 -40.76
CA ASP A 212 -10.90 0.71 -40.45
C ASP A 212 -11.84 1.82 -39.96
N ALA A 213 -11.72 2.18 -38.68
CA ALA A 213 -12.50 3.24 -38.06
C ALA A 213 -11.79 4.61 -38.10
N SER A 214 -10.60 4.72 -38.69
CA SER A 214 -9.76 5.93 -38.70
C SER A 214 -10.50 7.20 -39.16
N SER A 215 -11.34 7.07 -40.19
CA SER A 215 -12.16 8.17 -40.73
C SER A 215 -13.20 8.71 -39.73
N VAL A 216 -13.69 7.87 -38.82
CA VAL A 216 -14.61 8.27 -37.74
C VAL A 216 -13.83 8.84 -36.56
N LEU A 217 -12.69 8.25 -36.22
CA LEU A 217 -11.82 8.70 -35.11
C LEU A 217 -11.21 10.09 -35.36
N SER A 218 -11.04 10.48 -36.62
CA SER A 218 -10.45 11.77 -37.02
C SER A 218 -11.45 12.93 -37.07
N THR A 219 -12.73 12.72 -36.74
CA THR A 219 -13.79 13.74 -36.83
C THR A 219 -13.72 14.85 -35.76
N GLY A 220 -12.63 14.93 -34.99
CA GLY A 220 -12.42 15.92 -33.93
C GLY A 220 -13.12 15.59 -32.61
N GLU A 221 -14.01 14.59 -32.60
CA GLU A 221 -14.53 13.97 -31.39
C GLU A 221 -13.41 13.16 -30.71
N ARG A 222 -13.30 13.21 -29.37
CA ARG A 222 -12.30 12.44 -28.60
C ARG A 222 -12.65 10.95 -28.58
N LEU A 223 -12.50 10.28 -29.72
CA LEU A 223 -12.82 8.88 -29.92
C LEU A 223 -11.55 8.04 -29.99
N ALA A 224 -11.63 6.84 -29.43
CA ALA A 224 -10.60 5.82 -29.54
C ALA A 224 -11.24 4.47 -29.88
N ALA A 225 -10.53 3.65 -30.65
CA ALA A 225 -10.93 2.30 -30.97
C ALA A 225 -10.06 1.30 -30.21
N TYR A 226 -10.70 0.34 -29.57
CA TYR A 226 -10.11 -0.62 -28.65
C TYR A 226 -10.33 -2.04 -29.18
N SER A 227 -9.27 -2.83 -29.21
CA SER A 227 -9.30 -4.21 -29.71
C SER A 227 -8.51 -5.15 -28.78
N GLY A 228 -8.76 -6.46 -28.89
CA GLY A 228 -8.17 -7.44 -27.97
C GLY A 228 -8.52 -7.14 -26.50
N ASP A 229 -7.53 -7.23 -25.62
CA ASP A 229 -7.69 -6.98 -24.19
C ASP A 229 -7.87 -5.49 -23.85
N GLU A 230 -7.56 -4.57 -24.77
CA GLU A 230 -7.75 -3.13 -24.53
C GLU A 230 -9.22 -2.76 -24.32
N ARG A 231 -10.15 -3.58 -24.84
CA ARG A 231 -11.59 -3.42 -24.59
C ARG A 231 -11.92 -3.49 -23.09
N GLY A 232 -11.19 -4.29 -22.31
CA GLY A 232 -11.38 -4.38 -20.86
C GLY A 232 -11.01 -3.09 -20.13
N THR A 233 -10.12 -2.25 -20.68
CA THR A 233 -9.77 -0.95 -20.08
C THR A 233 -10.89 0.09 -20.20
N VAL A 234 -11.74 -0.04 -21.22
CA VAL A 234 -12.96 0.76 -21.37
C VAL A 234 -14.07 0.22 -20.47
N GLU A 235 -14.17 -1.10 -20.35
CA GLU A 235 -15.18 -1.75 -19.52
C GLU A 235 -14.93 -1.49 -18.03
N PHE A 236 -13.68 -1.55 -17.57
CA PHE A 236 -13.26 -1.42 -16.17
C PHE A 236 -12.28 -0.24 -16.00
N LEU A 237 -12.80 0.95 -15.67
CA LEU A 237 -11.96 2.15 -15.51
C LEU A 237 -11.02 2.09 -14.29
N ASP A 238 -11.39 1.32 -13.28
CA ASP A 238 -10.61 1.05 -12.09
C ASP A 238 -9.36 0.19 -12.38
N ALA A 239 -9.34 -0.53 -13.51
CA ALA A 239 -8.20 -1.33 -13.97
C ALA A 239 -6.89 -0.56 -14.00
N GLU A 240 -6.88 0.59 -14.67
CA GLU A 240 -5.68 1.42 -14.81
C GLU A 240 -5.27 2.02 -13.46
N GLN A 241 -6.25 2.42 -12.63
CA GLN A 241 -5.97 2.91 -11.28
C GLN A 241 -5.36 1.81 -10.39
N ALA A 242 -5.90 0.59 -10.47
CA ALA A 242 -5.38 -0.59 -9.79
C ALA A 242 -3.96 -0.91 -10.28
N ARG A 243 -3.68 -0.85 -11.59
CA ARG A 243 -2.32 -1.04 -12.15
C ARG A 243 -1.33 -0.03 -11.59
N VAL A 244 -1.67 1.26 -11.57
CA VAL A 244 -0.81 2.32 -11.00
C VAL A 244 -0.57 2.08 -9.51
N ARG A 245 -1.60 1.69 -8.75
CA ARG A 245 -1.47 1.34 -7.33
C ARG A 245 -0.56 0.14 -7.12
N LEU A 246 -0.70 -0.92 -7.91
CA LEU A 246 0.15 -2.11 -7.85
C LEU A 246 1.62 -1.79 -8.17
N ILE A 247 1.87 -0.88 -9.12
CA ILE A 247 3.24 -0.40 -9.40
C ILE A 247 3.82 0.31 -8.17
N SER A 248 3.08 1.26 -7.61
CA SER A 248 3.53 2.03 -6.44
C SER A 248 3.76 1.13 -5.23
N LEU A 249 2.79 0.25 -4.94
CA LEU A 249 2.81 -0.65 -3.79
C LEU A 249 3.89 -1.73 -3.95
N GLY A 250 3.96 -2.40 -5.11
CA GLY A 250 4.98 -3.41 -5.40
C GLY A 250 6.40 -2.82 -5.38
N GLY A 251 6.57 -1.61 -5.92
CA GLY A 251 7.84 -0.88 -5.88
C GLY A 251 8.26 -0.47 -4.46
N ALA A 252 7.37 0.19 -3.71
CA ALA A 252 7.66 0.67 -2.36
C ALA A 252 7.87 -0.50 -1.38
N LEU A 253 6.97 -1.48 -1.34
CA LEU A 253 7.10 -2.64 -0.46
C LEU A 253 8.27 -3.53 -0.86
N GLY A 254 8.45 -3.80 -2.16
CA GLY A 254 9.54 -4.65 -2.65
C GLY A 254 10.90 -4.02 -2.38
N GLY A 255 11.04 -2.71 -2.66
CA GLY A 255 12.27 -1.96 -2.41
C GLY A 255 12.61 -1.87 -0.93
N THR A 256 11.65 -1.53 -0.07
CA THR A 256 11.85 -1.44 1.38
C THR A 256 12.16 -2.81 1.98
N SER A 257 11.44 -3.86 1.60
CA SER A 257 11.71 -5.23 2.04
C SER A 257 13.11 -5.70 1.67
N LEU A 258 13.57 -5.38 0.46
CA LEU A 258 14.92 -5.72 0.03
C LEU A 258 15.98 -5.03 0.90
N LEU A 259 15.81 -3.74 1.19
CA LEU A 259 16.77 -3.02 2.03
C LEU A 259 16.77 -3.52 3.49
N VAL A 260 15.59 -3.81 4.05
CA VAL A 260 15.42 -4.45 5.37
C VAL A 260 16.11 -5.82 5.38
N ALA A 261 15.93 -6.62 4.33
CA ALA A 261 16.58 -7.92 4.19
C ALA A 261 18.11 -7.81 4.18
N ILE A 262 18.67 -6.87 3.42
CA ILE A 262 20.12 -6.64 3.39
C ILE A 262 20.64 -6.28 4.79
N LEU A 263 19.94 -5.42 5.53
CA LEU A 263 20.31 -5.04 6.89
C LEU A 263 20.32 -6.24 7.85
N VAL A 264 19.24 -7.04 7.85
CA VAL A 264 19.08 -8.23 8.68
C VAL A 264 20.12 -9.31 8.34
N VAL A 265 20.31 -9.60 7.04
CA VAL A 265 21.27 -10.61 6.58
C VAL A 265 22.71 -10.18 6.86
N THR A 266 23.01 -8.89 6.79
CA THR A 266 24.33 -8.36 7.20
C THR A 266 24.56 -8.54 8.69
N GLY A 267 23.57 -8.24 9.54
CA GLY A 267 23.66 -8.44 10.98
C GLY A 267 23.89 -9.90 11.37
N THR A 268 23.12 -10.81 10.77
CA THR A 268 23.23 -12.25 11.02
C THR A 268 24.52 -12.86 10.47
N SER A 269 24.95 -12.46 9.27
CA SER A 269 26.24 -12.90 8.70
C SER A 269 27.43 -12.41 9.54
N ALA A 270 27.36 -11.20 10.08
CA ALA A 270 28.40 -10.68 10.97
C ALA A 270 28.52 -11.52 12.24
N LEU A 271 27.39 -11.96 12.83
CA LEU A 271 27.39 -12.87 13.97
C LEU A 271 27.96 -14.25 13.60
N ALA A 272 27.52 -14.84 12.49
CA ALA A 272 28.02 -16.14 12.02
C ALA A 272 29.55 -16.13 11.76
N VAL A 273 30.07 -15.02 11.23
CA VAL A 273 31.53 -14.84 11.02
C VAL A 273 32.26 -14.67 12.34
N GLN A 274 31.68 -13.97 13.33
CA GLN A 274 32.28 -13.82 14.66
C GLN A 274 32.40 -15.16 15.38
N GLN A 275 31.41 -16.05 15.24
CA GLN A 275 31.46 -17.42 15.78
C GLN A 275 32.67 -18.21 15.25
N ARG A 276 33.08 -17.94 14.02
CA ARG A 276 34.19 -18.63 13.34
C ARG A 276 35.53 -17.93 13.48
N ARG A 277 35.65 -16.93 14.36
CA ARG A 277 36.88 -16.16 14.50
C ARG A 277 38.09 -17.04 14.85
N ARG A 278 37.93 -18.04 15.72
CA ARG A 278 39.00 -19.00 16.06
C ARG A 278 39.38 -19.90 14.88
N GLU A 279 38.42 -20.44 14.13
CA GLU A 279 38.70 -21.21 12.90
C GLU A 279 39.40 -20.38 11.84
N ILE A 280 38.93 -19.15 11.60
CA ILE A 280 39.54 -18.25 10.64
C ILE A 280 40.97 -17.93 11.08
N ALA A 281 41.21 -17.74 12.39
CA ALA A 281 42.53 -17.54 12.94
C ALA A 281 43.43 -18.78 12.79
N LEU A 282 42.91 -20.00 13.03
CA LEU A 282 43.63 -21.25 12.85
C LEU A 282 43.97 -21.52 11.38
N LEU A 283 43.02 -21.33 10.46
CA LEU A 283 43.26 -21.42 9.02
C LEU A 283 44.37 -20.45 8.60
N ARG A 284 44.36 -19.23 9.15
CA ARG A 284 45.42 -18.24 8.90
C ARG A 284 46.75 -18.57 9.56
N ALA A 285 46.75 -19.31 10.67
CA ALA A 285 47.97 -19.82 11.28
C ALA A 285 48.64 -20.90 10.39
N VAL A 286 47.84 -21.67 9.65
CA VAL A 286 48.32 -22.63 8.63
C VAL A 286 48.41 -21.97 7.24
N ALA A 287 48.85 -20.71 7.19
CA ALA A 287 49.13 -19.95 5.97
C ALA A 287 47.96 -19.66 5.00
N ALA A 288 46.69 -19.80 5.42
CA ALA A 288 45.57 -19.37 4.56
C ALA A 288 45.58 -17.85 4.35
N THR A 289 45.53 -17.41 3.08
CA THR A 289 45.51 -15.99 2.73
C THR A 289 44.14 -15.35 3.00
N PRO A 290 44.07 -14.02 3.27
CA PRO A 290 42.79 -13.30 3.39
C PRO A 290 41.92 -13.38 2.14
N GLY A 291 42.52 -13.61 0.96
CA GLY A 291 41.81 -13.88 -0.29
C GLY A 291 41.09 -15.23 -0.28
N GLN A 292 41.77 -16.29 0.17
CA GLN A 292 41.20 -17.64 0.27
C GLN A 292 40.06 -17.70 1.30
N VAL A 293 40.21 -17.07 2.47
CA VAL A 293 39.14 -16.99 3.47
C VAL A 293 37.92 -16.24 2.91
N ARG A 294 38.13 -15.11 2.22
CA ARG A 294 37.04 -14.36 1.57
C ARG A 294 36.32 -15.16 0.49
N ARG A 295 37.06 -15.93 -0.32
CA ARG A 295 36.47 -16.80 -1.36
C ARG A 295 35.71 -17.98 -0.75
N LEU A 296 36.23 -18.59 0.32
CA LEU A 296 35.56 -19.69 1.03
C LEU A 296 34.22 -19.24 1.62
N LEU A 297 34.24 -18.18 2.43
CA LEU A 297 33.04 -17.64 3.06
C LEU A 297 32.06 -17.09 2.01
N GLY A 298 32.57 -16.44 0.96
CA GLY A 298 31.76 -16.03 -0.17
C GLY A 298 31.07 -17.21 -0.87
N GLY A 299 31.76 -18.34 -1.04
CA GLY A 299 31.19 -19.56 -1.63
C GLY A 299 30.09 -20.18 -0.78
N GLU A 300 30.27 -20.24 0.54
CA GLU A 300 29.23 -20.72 1.47
C GLU A 300 27.97 -19.84 1.38
N SER A 301 28.13 -18.52 1.43
CA SER A 301 26.99 -17.59 1.35
C SER A 301 26.32 -17.59 -0.01
N LEU A 302 27.04 -17.84 -1.09
CA LEU A 302 26.46 -18.05 -2.42
C LEU A 302 25.57 -19.31 -2.44
N LEU A 303 26.02 -20.42 -1.85
CA LEU A 303 25.22 -21.65 -1.77
C LEU A 303 23.97 -21.47 -0.91
N VAL A 304 24.12 -20.81 0.25
CA VAL A 304 22.98 -20.50 1.13
C VAL A 304 22.01 -19.54 0.45
N GLY A 305 22.51 -18.48 -0.19
CA GLY A 305 21.70 -17.51 -0.93
C GLY A 305 20.97 -18.12 -2.12
N LEU A 306 21.61 -19.05 -2.84
CA LEU A 306 21.00 -19.78 -3.95
C LEU A 306 19.87 -20.69 -3.46
N ALA A 307 20.14 -21.52 -2.44
CA ALA A 307 19.13 -22.42 -1.88
C ALA A 307 17.95 -21.64 -1.27
N ALA A 308 18.25 -20.59 -0.48
CA ALA A 308 17.24 -19.74 0.12
C ALA A 308 16.44 -18.97 -0.93
N GLY A 309 17.09 -18.47 -1.98
CA GLY A 309 16.46 -17.75 -3.07
C GLY A 309 15.55 -18.65 -3.91
N VAL A 310 15.91 -19.91 -4.16
CA VAL A 310 15.05 -20.86 -4.90
C VAL A 310 13.79 -21.17 -4.08
N ILE A 311 13.97 -21.56 -2.82
CA ILE A 311 12.84 -21.91 -1.93
C ILE A 311 11.97 -20.68 -1.66
N GLY A 312 12.61 -19.54 -1.38
CA GLY A 312 11.92 -18.29 -1.15
C GLY A 312 11.18 -17.78 -2.38
N SER A 313 11.76 -17.86 -3.57
CA SER A 313 11.04 -17.46 -4.80
C SER A 313 9.85 -18.38 -5.08
N ALA A 314 9.98 -19.69 -4.87
CA ALA A 314 8.85 -20.62 -4.99
C ALA A 314 7.73 -20.30 -3.99
N ALA A 315 8.08 -20.05 -2.71
CA ALA A 315 7.12 -19.60 -1.71
C ALA A 315 6.52 -18.22 -2.03
N GLY A 316 7.31 -17.34 -2.63
CA GLY A 316 6.90 -16.00 -3.06
C GLY A 316 5.88 -16.01 -4.19
N VAL A 317 5.96 -16.98 -5.10
CA VAL A 317 4.91 -17.19 -6.11
C VAL A 317 3.57 -17.54 -5.45
N GLY A 318 3.57 -18.48 -4.50
CA GLY A 318 2.38 -18.81 -3.71
C GLY A 318 1.83 -17.61 -2.94
N LEU A 319 2.71 -16.83 -2.31
CA LEU A 319 2.37 -15.61 -1.61
C LEU A 319 1.79 -14.54 -2.56
N GLY A 320 2.29 -14.44 -3.80
CA GLY A 320 1.76 -13.55 -4.83
C GLY A 320 0.32 -13.88 -5.22
N PHE A 321 -0.02 -15.16 -5.37
CA PHE A 321 -1.40 -15.60 -5.59
C PHE A 321 -2.30 -15.30 -4.39
N TRP A 322 -1.80 -15.52 -3.17
CA TRP A 322 -2.55 -15.19 -1.96
C TRP A 322 -2.82 -13.68 -1.85
N LEU A 323 -1.82 -12.83 -2.12
CA LEU A 323 -1.98 -11.38 -2.14
C LEU A 323 -3.00 -10.93 -3.19
N ARG A 324 -2.99 -11.52 -4.39
CA ARG A 324 -4.01 -11.25 -5.42
C ARG A 324 -5.41 -11.54 -4.89
N GLY A 325 -5.63 -12.71 -4.27
CA GLY A 325 -6.93 -13.08 -3.72
C GLY A 325 -7.42 -12.05 -2.70
N ARG A 326 -6.55 -11.67 -1.75
CA ARG A 326 -6.88 -10.63 -0.76
C ARG A 326 -7.15 -9.27 -1.40
N PHE A 327 -6.40 -8.88 -2.43
CA PHE A 327 -6.61 -7.58 -3.09
C PHE A 327 -7.90 -7.55 -3.91
N VAL A 328 -8.32 -8.67 -4.49
CA VAL A 328 -9.61 -8.80 -5.17
C VAL A 328 -10.75 -8.75 -4.14
N GLU A 329 -10.65 -9.50 -3.03
CA GLU A 329 -11.64 -9.48 -1.95
C GLU A 329 -11.83 -8.08 -1.33
N LEU A 330 -10.73 -7.32 -1.22
CA LEU A 330 -10.73 -5.96 -0.67
C LEU A 330 -11.08 -4.88 -1.70
N GLY A 331 -11.46 -5.23 -2.93
CA GLY A 331 -11.80 -4.27 -3.99
C GLY A 331 -10.63 -3.43 -4.51
N ALA A 332 -9.39 -3.83 -4.20
CA ALA A 332 -8.17 -3.12 -4.61
C ALA A 332 -7.78 -3.40 -6.07
N MET A 333 -8.25 -4.52 -6.60
CA MET A 333 -7.90 -5.05 -7.90
C MET A 333 -9.14 -5.72 -8.53
N PRO A 334 -9.48 -5.42 -9.79
CA PRO A 334 -10.53 -6.15 -10.51
C PRO A 334 -10.21 -7.65 -10.56
N ALA A 335 -11.21 -8.52 -10.35
CA ALA A 335 -11.00 -9.96 -10.37
C ALA A 335 -10.46 -10.47 -11.72
N ASN A 336 -10.85 -9.79 -12.80
CA ASN A 336 -10.42 -10.00 -14.17
C ASN A 336 -9.08 -9.36 -14.56
N LEU A 337 -8.44 -8.59 -13.66
CA LEU A 337 -7.04 -8.22 -13.87
C LEU A 337 -6.19 -9.48 -13.75
N ARG A 338 -5.58 -9.88 -14.87
CA ARG A 338 -4.80 -11.12 -14.94
C ARG A 338 -3.47 -10.90 -14.25
N LEU A 339 -3.20 -11.71 -13.23
CA LEU A 339 -1.88 -11.76 -12.61
C LEU A 339 -0.86 -12.22 -13.66
N VAL A 340 0.17 -11.41 -13.89
CA VAL A 340 1.23 -11.75 -14.84
C VAL A 340 2.18 -12.72 -14.15
N VAL A 341 2.07 -14.00 -14.52
CA VAL A 341 2.96 -15.05 -14.04
C VAL A 341 4.09 -15.20 -15.04
N SER A 342 5.25 -14.65 -14.71
CA SER A 342 6.46 -14.80 -15.51
C SER A 342 7.63 -15.32 -14.65
N PRO A 343 8.69 -15.88 -15.25
CA PRO A 343 9.88 -16.29 -14.50
C PRO A 343 10.68 -15.08 -13.97
N PHE A 344 10.39 -13.85 -14.41
CA PHE A 344 11.17 -12.67 -14.08
C PHE A 344 11.14 -12.31 -12.58
N PRO A 345 9.98 -12.21 -11.88
CA PRO A 345 9.93 -11.92 -10.45
C PRO A 345 10.68 -12.95 -9.60
N ALA A 346 10.56 -14.23 -9.95
CA ALA A 346 11.28 -15.31 -9.28
C ALA A 346 12.79 -15.23 -9.52
N ALA A 347 13.22 -15.01 -10.76
CA ALA A 347 14.63 -14.84 -11.10
C ALA A 347 15.25 -13.61 -10.43
N ALA A 348 14.53 -12.48 -10.42
CA ALA A 348 14.96 -11.25 -9.78
C ALA A 348 15.05 -11.40 -8.25
N ALA A 349 14.07 -12.05 -7.61
CA ALA A 349 14.12 -12.33 -6.17
C ALA A 349 15.26 -13.28 -5.80
N LEU A 350 15.50 -14.32 -6.61
CA LEU A 350 16.65 -15.20 -6.47
C LEU A 350 17.97 -14.41 -6.55
N MET A 351 18.14 -13.59 -7.58
CA MET A 351 19.32 -12.76 -7.77
C MET A 351 19.50 -11.76 -6.62
N ALA A 352 18.42 -11.17 -6.12
CA ALA A 352 18.44 -10.27 -4.98
C ALA A 352 18.88 -10.99 -3.69
N ALA A 353 18.40 -12.21 -3.44
CA ALA A 353 18.80 -13.02 -2.28
C ALA A 353 20.29 -13.40 -2.35
N VAL A 354 20.76 -13.83 -3.52
CA VAL A 354 22.17 -14.16 -3.77
C VAL A 354 23.05 -12.92 -3.58
N ALA A 355 22.66 -11.78 -4.16
CA ALA A 355 23.37 -10.52 -4.04
C ALA A 355 23.41 -10.04 -2.58
N ALA A 356 22.29 -10.12 -1.84
CA ALA A 356 22.21 -9.76 -0.43
C ALA A 356 23.13 -10.64 0.43
N ALA A 357 23.08 -11.97 0.26
CA ALA A 357 23.94 -12.91 0.98
C ALA A 357 25.43 -12.66 0.70
N TRP A 358 25.77 -12.43 -0.57
CA TRP A 358 27.14 -12.15 -0.99
C TRP A 358 27.65 -10.81 -0.46
N ALA A 359 26.85 -9.75 -0.56
CA ALA A 359 27.17 -8.42 -0.06
C ALA A 359 27.34 -8.40 1.46
N ALA A 360 26.39 -8.99 2.19
CA ALA A 360 26.43 -9.14 3.64
C ALA A 360 27.72 -9.83 4.11
N THR A 361 28.11 -10.90 3.41
CA THR A 361 29.33 -11.66 3.72
C THR A 361 30.58 -10.86 3.39
N ARG A 362 30.63 -10.21 2.23
CA ARG A 362 31.75 -9.34 1.84
C ARG A 362 31.95 -8.21 2.85
N LEU A 363 30.87 -7.56 3.31
CA LEU A 363 30.91 -6.51 4.32
C LEU A 363 31.41 -7.04 5.67
N SER A 364 30.89 -8.19 6.10
CA SER A 364 31.24 -8.81 7.39
C SER A 364 32.68 -9.34 7.44
N VAL A 365 33.15 -9.95 6.35
CA VAL A 365 34.47 -10.62 6.30
C VAL A 365 35.61 -9.62 6.08
N ARG A 366 35.37 -8.47 5.43
CA ARG A 366 36.42 -7.47 5.11
C ARG A 366 37.26 -7.07 6.33
N ARG A 367 36.65 -6.93 7.51
CA ARG A 367 37.35 -6.58 8.75
C ARG A 367 37.92 -7.81 9.46
N THR A 368 37.14 -8.89 9.58
CA THR A 368 37.57 -10.10 10.29
C THR A 368 38.77 -10.78 9.62
N ALA A 369 38.84 -10.75 8.29
CA ALA A 369 39.96 -11.32 7.53
C ALA A 369 41.29 -10.56 7.68
N ARG A 370 41.30 -9.38 8.32
CA ARG A 370 42.52 -8.59 8.60
C ARG A 370 43.07 -8.77 10.02
N ILE A 371 42.31 -9.37 10.95
CA ILE A 371 42.70 -9.55 12.36
C ILE A 371 43.94 -10.44 12.46
N ARG A 372 45.00 -10.04 13.17
CA ARG A 372 46.23 -10.86 13.23
C ARG A 372 45.97 -12.17 14.01
N PRO A 373 46.50 -13.34 13.58
CA PRO A 373 46.26 -14.63 14.26
C PRO A 373 46.60 -14.59 15.76
N VAL A 374 47.64 -13.84 16.14
CA VAL A 374 48.09 -13.66 17.52
C VAL A 374 47.08 -12.88 18.39
N GLU A 375 46.39 -11.89 17.84
CA GLU A 375 45.34 -11.11 18.53
C GLU A 375 44.04 -11.91 18.75
N ALA A 376 43.82 -12.96 17.98
CA ALA A 376 42.65 -13.83 18.11
C ALA A 376 42.87 -14.99 19.10
N LEU A 377 44.13 -15.32 19.39
CA LEU A 377 44.54 -16.34 20.37
C LEU A 377 44.84 -15.74 21.76
N GLY A 378 45.29 -14.47 21.83
CA GLY A 378 45.40 -13.73 23.08
C GLY A 378 44.06 -13.13 23.50
N GLU A 379 43.53 -13.53 24.66
CA GLU A 379 42.22 -13.07 25.18
C GLU A 379 42.15 -11.58 25.59
N ALA A 380 43.23 -10.81 25.42
CA ALA A 380 43.24 -9.38 25.73
C ALA A 380 42.85 -8.52 24.53
N ALA A 381 41.61 -8.62 24.07
CA ALA A 381 41.03 -7.61 23.17
C ALA A 381 40.69 -6.35 23.98
N MET A 382 41.70 -5.55 24.31
CA MET A 382 41.52 -4.22 24.91
C MET A 382 40.61 -3.36 24.02
N GLY A 383 39.60 -2.75 24.66
CA GLY A 383 38.49 -2.06 24.02
C GLY A 383 38.93 -0.81 23.24
N GLY A 384 38.86 -0.89 21.91
CA GLY A 384 38.91 0.28 21.04
C GLY A 384 37.53 0.91 20.86
N GLY A 385 37.46 2.24 20.74
CA GLY A 385 36.25 3.00 20.41
C GLY A 385 35.58 2.57 19.10
N LEU A 386 34.51 3.27 18.69
CA LEU A 386 33.88 2.95 17.40
C LEU A 386 34.91 3.16 16.28
N PRO A 387 35.08 2.20 15.36
CA PRO A 387 35.99 2.36 14.24
C PRO A 387 35.56 3.58 13.42
N LEU A 388 36.53 4.45 13.08
CA LEU A 388 36.27 5.76 12.46
C LEU A 388 35.30 5.67 11.26
N GLY A 389 35.48 4.68 10.38
CA GLY A 389 34.59 4.47 9.23
C GLY A 389 33.15 4.11 9.58
N ARG A 390 32.88 3.47 10.74
CA ARG A 390 31.51 3.23 11.21
C ARG A 390 30.89 4.50 11.79
N SER A 391 31.68 5.31 12.50
CA SER A 391 31.22 6.61 13.01
C SER A 391 30.90 7.56 11.87
N ILE A 392 31.78 7.68 10.86
CA ILE A 392 31.55 8.50 9.66
C ILE A 392 30.29 8.03 8.93
N ALA A 393 30.15 6.72 8.66
CA ALA A 393 28.93 6.19 8.03
C ALA A 393 27.67 6.46 8.86
N GLY A 394 27.75 6.36 10.19
CA GLY A 394 26.65 6.70 11.09
C GLY A 394 26.26 8.17 10.99
N VAL A 395 27.22 9.08 11.02
CA VAL A 395 26.99 10.53 10.86
C VAL A 395 26.42 10.86 9.48
N LEU A 396 26.94 10.24 8.41
CA LEU A 396 26.38 10.40 7.06
C LEU A 396 24.93 9.89 6.98
N CYS A 397 24.60 8.78 7.64
CA CYS A 397 23.22 8.30 7.71
C CYS A 397 22.31 9.22 8.54
N VAL A 398 22.83 9.85 9.61
CA VAL A 398 22.08 10.89 10.35
C VAL A 398 21.83 12.10 9.45
N ALA A 399 22.84 12.59 8.73
CA ALA A 399 22.69 13.69 7.79
C ALA A 399 21.66 13.34 6.70
N ALA A 400 21.75 12.15 6.11
CA ALA A 400 20.77 11.67 5.13
C ALA A 400 19.35 11.54 5.73
N GLY A 401 19.23 11.07 6.98
CA GLY A 401 17.96 11.00 7.71
C GLY A 401 17.34 12.38 7.91
N ILE A 402 18.13 13.37 8.34
CA ILE A 402 17.69 14.76 8.49
C ILE A 402 17.24 15.32 7.15
N THR A 403 18.04 15.16 6.08
CA THR A 403 17.68 15.62 4.74
C THR A 403 16.37 15.00 4.26
N LEU A 404 16.19 13.69 4.42
CA LEU A 404 14.95 13.01 4.04
C LEU A 404 13.76 13.47 4.89
N THR A 405 13.94 13.71 6.19
CA THR A 405 12.89 14.26 7.06
C THR A 405 12.48 15.68 6.63
N LEU A 406 13.44 16.53 6.25
CA LEU A 406 13.15 17.87 5.73
C LEU A 406 12.43 17.82 4.38
N VAL A 407 12.89 16.98 3.46
CA VAL A 407 12.21 16.74 2.18
C VAL A 407 10.78 16.25 2.41
N LEU A 408 10.61 15.25 3.29
CA LEU A 408 9.31 14.68 3.62
C LEU A 408 8.34 15.72 4.18
N SER A 409 8.83 16.68 4.97
CA SER A 409 7.99 17.75 5.53
C SER A 409 7.44 18.75 4.51
N GLY A 410 7.98 18.77 3.29
CA GLY A 410 7.47 19.57 2.16
C GLY A 410 6.72 18.76 1.11
N LEU A 411 6.52 17.45 1.32
CA LEU A 411 5.75 16.61 0.40
C LEU A 411 4.28 16.59 0.81
N GLU A 412 3.44 17.21 -0.02
CA GLU A 412 2.00 17.34 0.23
C GLU A 412 1.16 16.24 -0.43
N THR A 413 1.80 15.30 -1.15
CA THR A 413 1.09 14.24 -1.90
C THR A 413 1.42 12.85 -1.37
N GLU A 414 0.40 12.00 -1.28
CA GLU A 414 0.55 10.62 -0.81
C GLU A 414 1.51 9.80 -1.69
N ALA A 415 1.44 9.97 -3.01
CA ALA A 415 2.27 9.24 -3.97
C ALA A 415 3.76 9.55 -3.83
N ALA A 416 4.12 10.79 -3.44
CA ALA A 416 5.49 11.18 -3.20
C ALA A 416 5.94 10.89 -1.76
N SER A 417 5.07 11.14 -0.78
CA SER A 417 5.41 11.01 0.64
C SER A 417 5.54 9.56 1.09
N SER A 418 4.67 8.65 0.64
CA SER A 418 4.64 7.26 1.13
C SER A 418 5.98 6.49 0.97
N PRO A 419 6.63 6.47 -0.21
CA PRO A 419 7.95 5.83 -0.36
C PRO A 419 9.04 6.51 0.47
N VAL A 420 8.99 7.84 0.57
CA VAL A 420 9.97 8.65 1.31
C VAL A 420 9.82 8.44 2.82
N THR A 421 8.60 8.31 3.34
CA THR A 421 8.31 7.98 4.74
C THR A 421 8.98 6.66 5.13
N MET A 422 8.79 5.60 4.33
CA MET A 422 9.43 4.31 4.59
C MET A 422 10.96 4.38 4.49
N LEU A 423 11.49 5.07 3.47
CA LEU A 423 12.93 5.25 3.33
C LEU A 423 13.54 6.04 4.49
N THR A 424 12.86 7.09 4.96
CA THR A 424 13.27 7.94 6.08
C THR A 424 13.38 7.13 7.36
N ALA A 425 12.33 6.38 7.72
CA ALA A 425 12.35 5.51 8.89
C ALA A 425 13.48 4.47 8.81
N LEU A 426 13.76 3.94 7.61
CA LEU A 426 14.82 2.95 7.41
C LEU A 426 16.21 3.56 7.58
N VAL A 427 16.47 4.72 6.96
CA VAL A 427 17.75 5.43 7.06
C VAL A 427 18.04 5.82 8.50
N TRP A 428 17.05 6.31 9.24
CA TRP A 428 17.17 6.56 10.68
C TRP A 428 17.48 5.29 11.47
N THR A 429 16.84 4.17 11.14
CA THR A 429 17.13 2.88 11.76
C THR A 429 18.56 2.41 11.48
N VAL A 430 19.06 2.61 10.25
CA VAL A 430 20.45 2.32 9.88
C VAL A 430 21.40 3.21 10.66
N ALA A 431 21.10 4.50 10.81
CA ALA A 431 21.89 5.44 11.61
C ALA A 431 22.00 4.99 13.08
N VAL A 432 20.85 4.69 13.71
CA VAL A 432 20.79 4.17 15.08
C VAL A 432 21.53 2.84 15.20
N THR A 433 21.40 1.96 14.22
CA THR A 433 22.13 0.68 14.20
C THR A 433 23.64 0.90 14.14
N LEU A 434 24.12 1.78 13.27
CA LEU A 434 25.55 2.11 13.14
C LEU A 434 26.10 2.75 14.42
N LEU A 435 25.34 3.63 15.07
CA LEU A 435 25.70 4.26 16.34
C LEU A 435 25.34 3.41 17.57
N GLY A 436 24.76 2.22 17.35
CA GLY A 436 24.23 1.32 18.38
C GLY A 436 25.16 1.02 19.55
N PRO A 437 26.49 0.80 19.36
CA PRO A 437 27.41 0.60 20.48
C PRO A 437 27.50 1.79 21.45
N VAL A 438 27.34 3.03 20.95
CA VAL A 438 27.26 4.23 21.80
C VAL A 438 25.95 4.21 22.58
N LEU A 439 24.84 3.96 21.88
CA LEU A 439 23.51 3.90 22.49
C LEU A 439 23.42 2.81 23.57
N ALA A 440 24.03 1.65 23.33
CA ALA A 440 24.14 0.56 24.30
C ALA A 440 24.96 0.97 25.54
N ARG A 441 26.07 1.70 25.38
CA ARG A 441 26.85 2.20 26.52
C ARG A 441 26.07 3.20 27.36
N VAL A 442 25.39 4.15 26.71
CA VAL A 442 24.55 5.15 27.40
C VAL A 442 23.40 4.45 28.13
N ALA A 443 22.69 3.54 27.45
CA ALA A 443 21.60 2.78 28.05
C ALA A 443 22.04 1.96 29.26
N THR A 444 23.19 1.29 29.18
CA THR A 444 23.72 0.49 30.29
C THR A 444 24.28 1.33 31.44
N ALA A 445 24.66 2.58 31.18
CA ALA A 445 24.98 3.54 32.22
C ALA A 445 23.71 3.94 32.98
N LEU A 446 22.64 4.32 32.27
CA LEU A 446 21.37 4.80 32.83
C LEU A 446 20.57 3.67 33.52
N LEU A 447 20.23 2.61 32.77
CA LEU A 447 19.41 1.49 33.27
C LEU A 447 20.19 0.56 34.20
N GLY A 448 21.53 0.56 34.10
CA GLY A 448 22.39 -0.27 34.94
C GLY A 448 22.31 0.08 36.43
N VAL A 449 21.84 1.27 36.80
CA VAL A 449 21.60 1.64 38.21
C VAL A 449 20.38 0.89 38.75
N ALA A 450 19.25 0.93 38.06
CA ALA A 450 18.02 0.24 38.46
C ALA A 450 18.19 -1.29 38.46
N LEU A 451 18.92 -1.84 37.48
CA LEU A 451 19.16 -3.29 37.38
C LEU A 451 19.95 -3.84 38.58
N ARG A 452 20.80 -3.04 39.22
CA ARG A 452 21.62 -3.48 40.37
C ARG A 452 20.82 -3.75 41.64
N ALA A 453 19.55 -3.33 41.70
CA ALA A 453 18.68 -3.57 42.84
C ALA A 453 18.38 -5.07 43.08
N SER A 454 18.65 -5.95 42.12
CA SER A 454 18.48 -7.40 42.28
C SER A 454 19.76 -8.18 41.93
N ARG A 455 19.99 -9.33 42.58
CA ARG A 455 21.15 -10.20 42.29
C ARG A 455 21.24 -10.64 40.82
N ALA A 456 20.10 -10.92 40.20
CA ALA A 456 20.03 -11.28 38.77
C ALA A 456 20.28 -10.07 37.85
N GLY A 457 19.81 -8.87 38.26
CA GLY A 457 20.03 -7.65 37.50
C GLY A 457 21.45 -7.08 37.65
N TYR A 458 22.13 -7.34 38.77
CA TYR A 458 23.56 -7.06 38.92
C TYR A 458 24.41 -7.82 37.89
N LEU A 459 24.13 -9.13 37.71
CA LEU A 459 24.78 -9.95 36.69
C LEU A 459 24.45 -9.45 35.27
N ALA A 460 23.19 -9.12 35.00
CA ALA A 460 22.77 -8.55 33.72
C ALA A 460 23.48 -7.22 33.42
N ALA A 461 23.57 -6.31 34.38
CA ALA A 461 24.23 -5.01 34.22
C ALA A 461 25.74 -5.14 33.94
N ARG A 462 26.43 -6.06 34.62
CA ARG A 462 27.86 -6.34 34.35
C ARG A 462 28.06 -6.92 32.95
N ASN A 463 27.20 -7.86 32.56
CA ASN A 463 27.29 -8.50 31.24
C ASN A 463 27.01 -7.52 30.09
N LEU A 464 26.04 -6.63 30.26
CA LEU A 464 25.74 -5.60 29.28
C LEU A 464 26.88 -4.57 29.13
N ARG A 465 27.58 -4.23 30.22
CA ARG A 465 28.75 -3.33 30.19
C ARG A 465 29.97 -3.94 29.51
N SER A 466 30.20 -5.24 29.66
CA SER A 466 31.32 -5.94 29.02
C SER A 466 31.08 -6.23 27.53
N GLY A 467 29.82 -6.23 27.07
CA GLY A 467 29.44 -6.60 25.70
C GLY A 467 28.60 -5.58 24.91
N PRO A 468 28.94 -4.27 24.84
CA PRO A 468 28.11 -3.26 24.16
C PRO A 468 27.90 -3.52 22.67
N GLY A 469 28.87 -4.15 21.99
CA GLY A 469 28.71 -4.56 20.58
C GLY A 469 27.64 -5.65 20.38
N ARG A 470 27.47 -6.53 21.37
CA ARG A 470 26.47 -7.61 21.34
C ARG A 470 25.06 -7.06 21.61
N MET A 471 24.94 -6.16 22.60
CA MET A 471 23.69 -5.45 22.85
C MET A 471 23.25 -4.67 21.60
N ALA A 472 24.17 -3.97 20.94
CA ALA A 472 23.89 -3.24 19.69
C ALA A 472 23.36 -4.15 18.56
N SER A 473 23.87 -5.38 18.43
CA SER A 473 23.36 -6.32 17.40
C SER A 473 21.93 -6.80 17.67
N VAL A 474 21.52 -6.89 18.93
CA VAL A 474 20.14 -7.27 19.31
C VAL A 474 19.19 -6.08 19.15
N MET A 475 19.65 -4.87 19.47
CA MET A 475 18.85 -3.67 19.37
C MET A 475 18.48 -3.31 17.93
N ALA A 476 19.34 -3.60 16.96
CA ALA A 476 19.12 -3.23 15.56
C ALA A 476 17.81 -3.77 14.96
N PRO A 477 17.53 -5.09 14.95
CA PRO A 477 16.28 -5.61 14.41
C PRO A 477 15.05 -5.24 15.28
N LEU A 478 15.21 -5.10 16.60
CA LEU A 478 14.11 -4.67 17.49
C LEU A 478 13.72 -3.21 17.20
N THR A 479 14.70 -2.32 17.05
CA THR A 479 14.48 -0.91 16.72
C THR A 479 13.81 -0.80 15.36
N LEU A 480 14.28 -1.58 14.38
CA LEU A 480 13.68 -1.65 13.04
C LEU A 480 12.22 -2.09 13.09
N LEU A 481 11.91 -3.15 13.82
CA LEU A 481 10.55 -3.65 13.99
C LEU A 481 9.64 -2.59 14.60
N VAL A 482 10.04 -1.94 15.70
CA VAL A 482 9.23 -0.90 16.36
C VAL A 482 9.06 0.33 15.45
N ALA A 483 10.17 0.85 14.90
CA ALA A 483 10.16 2.03 14.05
C ALA A 483 9.26 1.84 12.82
N MET A 484 9.44 0.74 12.09
CA MET A 484 8.65 0.45 10.90
C MET A 484 7.19 0.20 11.25
N THR A 485 6.91 -0.64 12.25
CA THR A 485 5.53 -0.96 12.63
C THR A 485 4.76 0.31 13.02
N CYS A 486 5.34 1.17 13.86
CA CYS A 486 4.70 2.41 14.28
C CYS A 486 4.55 3.40 13.12
N THR A 487 5.60 3.62 12.32
CA THR A 487 5.55 4.56 11.20
C THR A 487 4.48 4.14 10.20
N ILE A 488 4.46 2.88 9.83
CA ILE A 488 3.57 2.37 8.80
C ILE A 488 2.11 2.35 9.30
N LEU A 489 1.83 1.85 10.51
CA LEU A 489 0.47 1.82 11.08
C LEU A 489 -0.08 3.22 11.33
N PHE A 490 0.70 4.10 11.95
CA PHE A 490 0.19 5.41 12.37
C PHE A 490 0.16 6.45 11.26
N THR A 491 0.78 6.19 10.11
CA THR A 491 0.58 7.01 8.90
C THR A 491 -0.91 7.00 8.51
N GLN A 492 -1.55 5.83 8.51
CA GLN A 492 -2.97 5.68 8.17
C GLN A 492 -3.88 6.30 9.23
N THR A 493 -3.60 6.07 10.52
CA THR A 493 -4.42 6.66 11.61
C THR A 493 -4.27 8.18 11.69
N THR A 494 -3.10 8.72 11.37
CA THR A 494 -2.87 10.17 11.31
C THR A 494 -3.69 10.81 10.20
N MET A 495 -3.65 10.25 8.98
CA MET A 495 -4.46 10.73 7.86
C MET A 495 -5.95 10.62 8.13
N GLY A 496 -6.42 9.45 8.60
CA GLY A 496 -7.82 9.22 8.90
C GLY A 496 -8.34 10.14 10.01
N HIS A 497 -7.55 10.36 11.06
CA HIS A 497 -7.93 11.28 12.14
C HIS A 497 -7.96 12.73 11.68
N ALA A 498 -6.98 13.18 10.90
CA ALA A 498 -6.96 14.54 10.37
C ALA A 498 -8.13 14.80 9.41
N SER A 499 -8.42 13.85 8.51
CA SER A 499 -9.57 13.94 7.60
C SER A 499 -10.89 13.95 8.37
N ALA A 500 -11.07 13.03 9.34
CA ALA A 500 -12.27 12.98 10.17
C ALA A 500 -12.46 14.24 11.02
N ALA A 501 -11.39 14.81 11.58
CA ALA A 501 -11.46 16.06 12.32
C ALA A 501 -11.85 17.25 11.43
N GLN A 502 -11.35 17.31 10.19
CA GLN A 502 -11.73 18.35 9.23
C GLN A 502 -13.19 18.21 8.77
N VAL A 503 -13.66 16.99 8.51
CA VAL A 503 -15.07 16.72 8.18
C VAL A 503 -15.96 17.09 9.36
N ALA A 504 -15.62 16.67 10.58
CA ALA A 504 -16.42 16.99 11.77
C ALA A 504 -16.48 18.49 12.07
N ALA A 505 -15.40 19.24 11.79
CA ALA A 505 -15.37 20.68 12.00
C ALA A 505 -16.07 21.47 10.88
N GLY A 506 -16.17 20.93 9.66
CA GLY A 506 -16.68 21.64 8.49
C GLY A 506 -18.04 21.19 7.97
N ALA A 507 -18.48 19.97 8.26
CA ALA A 507 -19.75 19.45 7.77
C ALA A 507 -20.90 19.89 8.69
N HIS A 508 -21.74 20.81 8.22
CA HIS A 508 -22.96 21.22 8.92
C HIS A 508 -24.11 20.25 8.62
N ALA A 509 -23.99 19.01 9.10
CA ALA A 509 -25.03 18.01 8.97
C ALA A 509 -24.96 16.97 10.09
N ASP A 510 -26.13 16.46 10.47
CA ASP A 510 -26.29 15.44 11.52
C ASP A 510 -26.14 14.03 10.92
N TYR A 511 -26.60 13.86 9.68
CA TYR A 511 -26.65 12.57 8.98
C TYR A 511 -26.03 12.66 7.59
N VAL A 512 -25.45 11.54 7.16
CA VAL A 512 -25.09 11.24 5.77
C VAL A 512 -26.08 10.20 5.26
N VAL A 513 -26.75 10.55 4.17
CA VAL A 513 -27.77 9.71 3.54
C VAL A 513 -27.32 9.37 2.11
N SER A 514 -27.39 8.09 1.75
CA SER A 514 -27.02 7.60 0.42
C SER A 514 -28.14 6.75 -0.18
N GLY A 515 -28.22 6.69 -1.51
CA GLY A 515 -29.20 5.87 -2.23
C GLY A 515 -30.62 6.44 -2.24
N ALA A 516 -30.78 7.73 -1.98
CA ALA A 516 -32.05 8.45 -2.07
C ALA A 516 -31.88 9.76 -2.85
N THR A 517 -32.97 10.31 -3.36
CA THR A 517 -32.95 11.64 -4.00
C THR A 517 -33.05 12.72 -2.94
N ALA A 518 -32.40 13.87 -3.18
CA ALA A 518 -32.46 15.00 -2.27
C ALA A 518 -33.92 15.43 -1.97
N ASP A 519 -34.79 15.39 -2.98
CA ASP A 519 -36.21 15.72 -2.84
C ASP A 519 -36.98 14.75 -1.93
N ALA A 520 -36.68 13.45 -1.99
CA ALA A 520 -37.32 12.47 -1.11
C ALA A 520 -36.95 12.72 0.35
N VAL A 521 -35.67 13.03 0.62
CA VAL A 521 -35.17 13.31 1.97
C VAL A 521 -35.71 14.65 2.48
N ARG A 522 -35.80 15.69 1.63
CA ARG A 522 -36.37 17.00 2.00
C ARG A 522 -37.84 16.93 2.45
N ARG A 523 -38.60 15.94 1.97
CA ARG A 523 -40.00 15.74 2.36
C ARG A 523 -40.17 15.08 3.73
N VAL A 524 -39.11 14.55 4.33
CA VAL A 524 -39.18 13.96 5.66
C VAL A 524 -39.39 15.08 6.70
N PRO A 525 -40.45 15.01 7.53
CA PRO A 525 -40.72 16.03 8.54
C PRO A 525 -39.54 16.19 9.51
N GLY A 526 -39.12 17.43 9.75
CA GLY A 526 -38.02 17.77 10.66
C GLY A 526 -36.65 17.92 9.99
N VAL A 527 -36.53 17.66 8.68
CA VAL A 527 -35.33 17.97 7.90
C VAL A 527 -35.26 19.47 7.61
N LYS A 528 -34.17 20.13 8.01
CA LYS A 528 -33.94 21.57 7.82
C LYS A 528 -33.25 21.91 6.51
N ALA A 529 -32.28 21.09 6.10
CA ALA A 529 -31.50 21.28 4.89
C ALA A 529 -30.97 19.94 4.36
N VAL A 530 -30.83 19.85 3.04
CA VAL A 530 -30.21 18.71 2.34
C VAL A 530 -29.24 19.24 1.31
N THR A 531 -27.96 18.95 1.53
CA THR A 531 -26.83 19.34 0.70
C THR A 531 -26.36 18.14 -0.10
N SER A 532 -26.35 18.24 -1.43
CA SER A 532 -25.87 17.18 -2.31
C SER A 532 -24.37 17.30 -2.50
N VAL A 533 -23.65 16.19 -2.28
CA VAL A 533 -22.21 16.10 -2.45
C VAL A 533 -21.87 14.94 -3.36
N VAL A 534 -21.17 15.23 -4.45
CA VAL A 534 -20.63 14.23 -5.37
C VAL A 534 -19.11 14.31 -5.36
N ARG A 535 -18.44 13.18 -5.19
CA ARG A 535 -16.97 13.14 -5.20
C ARG A 535 -16.48 12.63 -6.55
N THR A 536 -15.45 13.27 -7.07
CA THR A 536 -14.78 12.85 -8.31
C THR A 536 -13.30 13.22 -8.23
N SER A 537 -12.60 13.17 -9.36
CA SER A 537 -11.27 13.74 -9.49
C SER A 537 -11.16 14.52 -10.78
N VAL A 538 -10.36 15.58 -10.74
CA VAL A 538 -10.07 16.41 -11.91
C VAL A 538 -8.59 16.31 -12.25
N ARG A 539 -8.24 16.69 -13.48
CA ARG A 539 -6.85 16.82 -13.91
C ARG A 539 -6.49 18.25 -14.24
N ILE A 540 -5.36 18.71 -13.73
CA ILE A 540 -4.74 19.98 -14.14
C ILE A 540 -3.40 19.60 -14.77
N GLY A 541 -3.32 19.75 -16.10
CA GLY A 541 -2.32 19.04 -16.90
C GLY A 541 -2.45 17.53 -16.72
N LEU A 542 -1.35 16.86 -16.41
CA LEU A 542 -1.34 15.42 -16.09
C LEU A 542 -1.44 15.12 -14.59
N ASP A 543 -1.56 16.10 -13.71
CA ASP A 543 -1.70 15.85 -12.27
C ASP A 543 -3.17 15.64 -11.90
N LYS A 544 -3.42 14.65 -11.04
CA LYS A 544 -4.76 14.28 -10.55
C LYS A 544 -4.99 14.97 -9.21
N TYR A 545 -6.15 15.62 -9.05
CA TYR A 545 -6.58 16.27 -7.82
C TYR A 545 -7.94 15.72 -7.39
N GLY A 546 -8.12 15.50 -6.09
CA GLY A 546 -9.43 15.11 -5.55
C GLY A 546 -10.40 16.29 -5.64
N ALA A 547 -11.60 16.07 -6.15
CA ALA A 547 -12.59 17.14 -6.27
C ALA A 547 -13.94 16.70 -5.71
N GLN A 548 -14.71 17.67 -5.23
CA GLN A 548 -16.10 17.46 -4.88
C GLN A 548 -16.99 18.49 -5.58
N GLY A 549 -18.14 18.04 -6.05
CA GLY A 549 -19.26 18.88 -6.44
C GLY A 549 -20.19 19.04 -5.24
N VAL A 550 -20.45 20.28 -4.83
CA VAL A 550 -21.31 20.58 -3.68
C VAL A 550 -22.39 21.58 -4.11
N ASP A 551 -23.62 21.35 -3.67
CA ASP A 551 -24.69 22.35 -3.75
C ASP A 551 -24.87 23.06 -2.39
N GLY A 552 -25.55 24.19 -2.38
CA GLY A 552 -25.82 24.90 -1.11
C GLY A 552 -27.10 24.44 -0.43
N GLY A 553 -27.77 23.37 -0.89
CA GLY A 553 -29.05 22.92 -0.35
C GLY A 553 -30.19 23.96 -0.41
N GLY A 554 -30.10 24.95 -1.30
CA GLY A 554 -31.01 26.10 -1.38
C GLY A 554 -30.57 27.33 -0.58
N ARG A 555 -29.38 27.29 0.03
CA ARG A 555 -28.71 28.38 0.77
C ARG A 555 -27.33 28.67 0.16
N PRO A 556 -26.61 29.73 0.59
CA PRO A 556 -25.20 29.89 0.25
C PRO A 556 -24.36 28.70 0.72
N ILE A 557 -23.40 28.25 -0.09
CA ILE A 557 -22.59 27.05 0.19
C ILE A 557 -21.85 27.13 1.54
N GLY A 558 -21.43 28.32 1.97
CA GLY A 558 -20.74 28.51 3.25
C GLY A 558 -21.59 28.20 4.49
N GLN A 559 -22.92 28.13 4.36
CA GLN A 559 -23.81 27.65 5.43
C GLN A 559 -24.01 26.13 5.41
N ALA A 560 -23.78 25.49 4.27
CA ALA A 560 -23.90 24.05 4.10
C ALA A 560 -22.59 23.33 4.50
N VAL A 561 -21.45 23.94 4.18
CA VAL A 561 -20.11 23.41 4.47
C VAL A 561 -19.19 24.56 4.83
N ASP A 562 -18.55 24.48 6.00
CA ASP A 562 -17.44 25.35 6.36
C ASP A 562 -16.12 24.71 5.90
N LEU A 563 -15.54 25.27 4.84
CA LEU A 563 -14.27 24.81 4.30
C LEU A 563 -13.05 25.37 5.07
N GLY A 564 -13.25 26.31 6.00
CA GLY A 564 -12.16 27.06 6.64
C GLY A 564 -11.44 27.95 5.62
N VAL A 565 -12.17 28.88 5.00
CA VAL A 565 -11.67 29.80 3.99
C VAL A 565 -10.58 30.70 4.58
N VAL A 566 -9.41 30.71 3.93
CA VAL A 566 -8.22 31.48 4.33
C VAL A 566 -8.10 32.76 3.50
N SER A 567 -8.46 32.69 2.22
CA SER A 567 -8.45 33.84 1.31
C SER A 567 -9.67 33.78 0.38
N GLY A 568 -10.23 34.94 0.05
CA GLY A 568 -11.42 35.07 -0.81
C GLY A 568 -12.75 34.89 -0.06
N SER A 569 -13.81 34.55 -0.79
CA SER A 569 -15.12 34.23 -0.19
C SER A 569 -15.85 33.19 -1.02
N LEU A 570 -16.71 32.42 -0.36
CA LEU A 570 -17.69 31.52 -1.00
C LEU A 570 -18.98 32.25 -1.38
N ASP A 571 -19.10 33.53 -1.06
CA ASP A 571 -20.20 34.37 -1.51
C ASP A 571 -20.17 34.52 -3.04
N GLY A 572 -21.28 34.16 -3.69
CA GLY A 572 -21.34 34.13 -5.16
C GLY A 572 -20.70 32.90 -5.80
N PHE A 573 -20.36 31.85 -5.03
CA PHE A 573 -19.93 30.56 -5.57
C PHE A 573 -20.99 29.98 -6.52
N GLY A 574 -20.68 29.94 -7.81
CA GLY A 574 -21.61 29.57 -8.87
C GLY A 574 -20.96 28.78 -10.00
N ALA A 575 -21.68 28.61 -11.12
CA ALA A 575 -21.33 27.68 -12.20
C ALA A 575 -19.91 27.80 -12.79
N ARG A 576 -19.26 28.97 -12.68
CA ARG A 576 -17.88 29.22 -13.17
C ARG A 576 -16.86 29.48 -12.06
N SER A 577 -17.18 29.06 -10.84
CA SER A 577 -16.33 29.24 -9.66
C SER A 577 -15.64 27.93 -9.26
N ALA A 578 -14.44 28.05 -8.70
CA ALA A 578 -13.73 26.97 -8.04
C ALA A 578 -13.17 27.49 -6.70
N ALA A 579 -13.24 26.65 -5.67
CA ALA A 579 -12.50 26.86 -4.44
C ALA A 579 -11.39 25.80 -4.34
N LEU A 580 -10.18 26.20 -3.96
CA LEU A 580 -9.01 25.33 -3.92
C LEU A 580 -8.52 25.14 -2.48
N SER A 581 -8.01 23.96 -2.15
CA SER A 581 -7.28 23.76 -0.90
C SER A 581 -5.97 24.57 -0.91
N GLU A 582 -5.44 24.91 0.27
CA GLU A 582 -4.12 25.57 0.39
C GLU A 582 -3.03 24.78 -0.32
N SER A 583 -3.02 23.45 -0.18
CA SER A 583 -2.06 22.55 -0.86
C SER A 583 -2.21 22.56 -2.38
N ALA A 584 -3.44 22.63 -2.90
CA ALA A 584 -3.66 22.73 -4.34
C ALA A 584 -3.23 24.10 -4.87
N ALA A 585 -3.58 25.18 -4.16
CA ALA A 585 -3.23 26.54 -4.53
C ALA A 585 -1.72 26.79 -4.50
N SER A 586 -1.02 26.34 -3.45
CA SER A 586 0.44 26.45 -3.32
C SER A 586 1.16 25.71 -4.45
N ARG A 587 0.73 24.49 -4.75
CA ARG A 587 1.34 23.64 -5.79
C ARG A 587 1.11 24.17 -7.20
N LEU A 588 -0.06 24.75 -7.46
CA LEU A 588 -0.39 25.35 -8.74
C LEU A 588 0.13 26.79 -8.88
N GLY A 589 0.56 27.41 -7.78
CA GLY A 589 0.94 28.81 -7.73
C GLY A 589 -0.22 29.76 -8.01
N LEU A 590 -1.45 29.36 -7.64
CA LEU A 590 -2.67 30.13 -7.90
C LEU A 590 -3.13 30.87 -6.65
N SER A 591 -3.63 32.09 -6.85
CA SER A 591 -4.25 32.93 -5.85
C SER A 591 -5.74 33.13 -6.13
N THR A 592 -6.44 33.74 -5.17
CA THR A 592 -7.84 34.14 -5.38
C THR A 592 -7.94 35.18 -6.49
N GLY A 593 -8.91 35.00 -7.40
CA GLY A 593 -9.08 35.81 -8.59
C GLY A 593 -8.54 35.18 -9.87
N ASP A 594 -7.59 34.25 -9.78
CA ASP A 594 -6.96 33.60 -10.93
C ASP A 594 -7.91 32.63 -11.64
N ALA A 595 -7.61 32.33 -12.90
CA ALA A 595 -8.31 31.30 -13.66
C ALA A 595 -7.57 29.96 -13.57
N VAL A 596 -8.29 28.89 -13.20
CA VAL A 596 -7.80 27.52 -13.23
C VAL A 596 -8.38 26.79 -14.44
N ARG A 597 -7.50 26.24 -15.28
CA ARG A 597 -7.88 25.36 -16.38
C ARG A 597 -7.74 23.92 -15.91
N LEU A 598 -8.86 23.20 -15.88
CA LEU A 598 -8.91 21.81 -15.45
C LEU A 598 -9.69 20.97 -16.45
N THR A 599 -9.47 19.67 -16.35
CA THR A 599 -10.21 18.64 -17.08
C THR A 599 -11.05 17.88 -16.06
N LEU A 600 -12.36 17.83 -16.26
CA LEU A 600 -13.29 17.07 -15.42
C LEU A 600 -13.05 15.55 -15.54
N GLY A 601 -13.70 14.78 -14.68
CA GLY A 601 -13.51 13.34 -14.58
C GLY A 601 -13.75 12.56 -15.87
N ASP A 602 -14.62 13.07 -16.75
CA ASP A 602 -14.97 12.51 -18.06
C ASP A 602 -14.16 13.11 -19.24
N GLY A 603 -13.14 13.91 -18.95
CA GLY A 603 -12.31 14.54 -19.97
C GLY A 603 -12.78 15.94 -20.40
N THR A 604 -13.90 16.47 -19.91
CA THR A 604 -14.38 17.78 -20.34
C THR A 604 -13.46 18.91 -19.85
N PRO A 605 -12.86 19.72 -20.75
CA PRO A 605 -12.03 20.85 -20.34
C PRO A 605 -12.92 22.01 -19.86
N VAL A 606 -12.59 22.60 -18.71
CA VAL A 606 -13.31 23.73 -18.14
C VAL A 606 -12.33 24.75 -17.58
N GLU A 607 -12.66 26.04 -17.77
CA GLU A 607 -11.95 27.15 -17.16
C GLU A 607 -12.83 27.80 -16.09
N LEU A 608 -12.36 27.79 -14.85
CA LEU A 608 -13.06 28.28 -13.67
C LEU A 608 -12.25 29.38 -12.99
N LYS A 609 -12.93 30.32 -12.33
CA LYS A 609 -12.30 31.35 -11.52
C LYS A 609 -12.12 30.86 -10.09
N VAL A 610 -10.91 31.01 -9.54
CA VAL A 610 -10.61 30.72 -8.14
C VAL A 610 -11.25 31.82 -7.27
N VAL A 611 -12.29 31.48 -6.53
CA VAL A 611 -13.02 32.44 -5.68
C VAL A 611 -12.60 32.38 -4.21
N ALA A 612 -12.10 31.22 -3.78
CA ALA A 612 -11.66 31.00 -2.41
C ALA A 612 -10.50 29.99 -2.33
N ILE A 613 -9.63 30.17 -1.34
CA ILE A 613 -8.62 29.20 -0.91
C ILE A 613 -8.95 28.77 0.51
N TYR A 614 -8.93 27.47 0.80
CA TYR A 614 -9.39 26.90 2.07
C TYR A 614 -8.43 25.88 2.69
N SER A 615 -8.47 25.74 4.01
CA SER A 615 -7.53 24.91 4.78
C SER A 615 -7.98 23.45 4.95
N ARG A 616 -9.28 23.14 4.85
CA ARG A 616 -9.84 21.80 5.11
C ARG A 616 -9.80 20.84 3.91
N GLY A 617 -8.69 20.80 3.18
CA GLY A 617 -8.49 19.97 1.98
C GLY A 617 -8.58 18.45 2.20
N LEU A 618 -8.17 17.94 3.36
CA LEU A 618 -8.19 16.49 3.65
C LEU A 618 -9.60 15.94 3.88
N GLY A 619 -10.51 16.76 4.37
CA GLY A 619 -11.92 16.38 4.57
C GLY A 619 -12.78 16.55 3.31
N PHE A 620 -12.47 17.59 2.52
CA PHE A 620 -13.33 18.08 1.45
C PHE A 620 -12.72 17.96 0.04
N GLY A 621 -11.52 17.40 -0.09
CA GLY A 621 -10.80 17.31 -1.36
C GLY A 621 -9.99 18.56 -1.69
N ASP A 622 -9.21 18.50 -2.76
CA ASP A 622 -8.34 19.58 -3.23
C ASP A 622 -9.11 20.70 -3.93
N LEU A 623 -10.23 20.37 -4.57
CA LEU A 623 -11.09 21.33 -5.24
C LEU A 623 -12.55 21.14 -4.83
N THR A 624 -13.22 22.25 -4.51
CA THR A 624 -14.68 22.30 -4.39
C THR A 624 -15.24 23.03 -5.60
N LEU A 625 -16.14 22.34 -6.30
CA LEU A 625 -16.79 22.74 -7.55
C LEU A 625 -18.32 22.78 -7.36
N PRO A 626 -19.06 23.49 -8.22
CA PRO A 626 -20.53 23.47 -8.19
C PRO A 626 -21.06 22.07 -8.50
N TYR A 627 -22.00 21.57 -7.69
CA TYR A 627 -22.62 20.26 -7.92
C TYR A 627 -23.20 20.12 -9.34
N ALA A 628 -23.88 21.13 -9.86
CA ALA A 628 -24.46 21.12 -11.20
C ALA A 628 -23.41 20.97 -12.32
N LEU A 629 -22.18 21.45 -12.09
CA LEU A 629 -21.07 21.26 -13.02
C LEU A 629 -20.52 19.83 -12.94
N VAL A 630 -20.46 19.24 -11.75
CA VAL A 630 -19.84 17.92 -11.57
C VAL A 630 -20.80 16.78 -11.88
N SER A 631 -22.08 16.90 -11.49
CA SER A 631 -23.09 15.83 -11.62
C SER A 631 -23.36 15.42 -13.07
N GLY A 632 -23.20 16.34 -14.03
CA GLY A 632 -23.29 16.05 -15.46
C GLY A 632 -22.07 15.30 -16.05
N HIS A 633 -20.98 15.20 -15.29
CA HIS A 633 -19.67 14.74 -15.75
C HIS A 633 -19.11 13.57 -14.93
N VAL A 634 -19.96 12.91 -14.14
CA VAL A 634 -19.64 11.69 -13.38
C VAL A 634 -20.57 10.54 -13.76
N ASP A 635 -20.14 9.30 -13.56
CA ASP A 635 -20.95 8.12 -13.84
C ASP A 635 -22.07 7.92 -12.80
N ASP A 636 -21.84 8.33 -11.55
CA ASP A 636 -22.83 8.30 -10.47
C ASP A 636 -23.11 9.70 -9.90
N PRO A 637 -24.17 10.38 -10.35
CA PRO A 637 -24.54 11.69 -9.80
C PRO A 637 -25.24 11.60 -8.44
N SER A 638 -25.65 10.41 -7.98
CA SER A 638 -26.46 10.27 -6.76
C SER A 638 -25.70 10.70 -5.51
N GLY A 639 -24.38 10.45 -5.47
CA GLY A 639 -23.48 10.94 -4.45
C GLY A 639 -23.93 10.64 -3.02
N ALA A 640 -23.52 11.50 -2.09
CA ALA A 640 -23.96 11.49 -0.70
C ALA A 640 -24.77 12.76 -0.41
N LEU A 641 -25.80 12.63 0.42
CA LEU A 641 -26.60 13.74 0.91
C LEU A 641 -26.19 14.05 2.35
N LEU A 642 -25.75 15.27 2.62
CA LEU A 642 -25.54 15.76 3.98
C LEU A 642 -26.85 16.38 4.47
N VAL A 643 -27.39 15.86 5.57
CA VAL A 643 -28.73 16.19 6.07
C VAL A 643 -28.64 16.85 7.44
N GLU A 644 -29.18 18.06 7.53
CA GLU A 644 -29.37 18.79 8.80
C GLU A 644 -30.77 18.44 9.34
N ALA A 645 -30.83 17.65 10.40
CA ALA A 645 -32.08 17.15 10.99
C ALA A 645 -31.89 16.81 12.48
N PRO A 646 -31.66 17.81 13.35
CA PRO A 646 -31.23 17.59 14.74
C PRO A 646 -32.30 16.93 15.62
N SER A 647 -33.57 16.98 15.22
CA SER A 647 -34.72 16.42 15.96
C SER A 647 -35.28 15.15 15.35
N VAL A 648 -34.68 14.62 14.28
CA VAL A 648 -35.19 13.46 13.53
C VAL A 648 -34.40 12.22 13.91
N SER A 649 -35.08 11.12 14.23
CA SER A 649 -34.39 9.86 14.51
C SER A 649 -33.88 9.21 13.21
N PRO A 650 -32.76 8.45 13.26
CA PRO A 650 -32.26 7.71 12.09
C PRO A 650 -33.32 6.79 11.45
N ALA A 651 -34.21 6.22 12.27
CA ALA A 651 -35.28 5.33 11.81
C ALA A 651 -36.32 6.06 10.93
N ALA A 652 -36.60 7.34 11.19
CA ALA A 652 -37.51 8.13 10.37
C ALA A 652 -36.90 8.46 9.00
N LEU A 653 -35.58 8.68 8.94
CA LEU A 653 -34.85 8.87 7.68
C LEU A 653 -34.70 7.55 6.90
N ALA A 654 -34.54 6.42 7.60
CA ALA A 654 -34.42 5.10 6.98
C ALA A 654 -35.66 4.67 6.19
N ALA A 655 -36.83 5.25 6.48
CA ALA A 655 -38.05 5.04 5.69
C ALA A 655 -37.99 5.71 4.30
N ALA A 656 -37.21 6.78 4.17
CA ALA A 656 -37.05 7.53 2.91
C ALA A 656 -35.75 7.17 2.17
N ALA A 657 -34.78 6.57 2.86
CA ALA A 657 -33.49 6.25 2.30
C ALA A 657 -32.93 4.91 2.82
N PRO A 658 -32.31 4.10 1.95
CA PRO A 658 -31.80 2.78 2.33
C PRO A 658 -30.57 2.85 3.24
N VAL A 659 -29.76 3.91 3.16
CA VAL A 659 -28.53 4.05 3.95
C VAL A 659 -28.53 5.39 4.67
N VAL A 660 -28.55 5.34 6.01
CA VAL A 660 -28.50 6.51 6.89
C VAL A 660 -27.43 6.27 7.95
N SER A 661 -26.42 7.13 7.97
CA SER A 661 -25.32 7.06 8.92
C SER A 661 -25.16 8.40 9.65
N PRO A 662 -24.91 8.41 10.96
CA PRO A 662 -24.55 9.66 11.65
C PRO A 662 -23.23 10.21 11.09
N MET A 663 -23.10 11.54 11.01
CA MET A 663 -21.91 12.19 10.45
C MET A 663 -20.60 11.72 11.11
N GLY A 664 -20.62 11.53 12.45
CA GLY A 664 -19.48 11.05 13.22
C GLY A 664 -19.02 9.62 12.89
N GLY A 665 -19.84 8.83 12.20
CA GLY A 665 -19.49 7.49 11.69
C GLY A 665 -19.21 7.45 10.18
N ALA A 666 -19.63 8.47 9.43
CA ALA A 666 -19.59 8.48 7.97
C ALA A 666 -18.24 8.93 7.36
N GLY A 667 -17.31 9.41 8.18
CA GLY A 667 -16.00 9.90 7.74
C GLY A 667 -14.87 8.85 7.70
N GLY A 668 -15.16 7.57 7.94
CA GLY A 668 -14.13 6.59 8.33
C GLY A 668 -13.60 5.64 7.27
N GLU A 669 -14.33 5.38 6.20
CA GLU A 669 -13.91 4.36 5.22
C GLU A 669 -13.12 4.99 4.09
N THR A 670 -11.82 5.16 4.29
CA THR A 670 -10.88 5.21 3.17
C THR A 670 -10.88 3.82 2.52
N PRO A 671 -11.38 3.64 1.28
CA PRO A 671 -11.56 2.31 0.68
C PRO A 671 -10.27 1.49 0.50
N ASN A 672 -9.11 2.09 0.79
CA ASN A 672 -7.79 1.51 0.53
C ASN A 672 -6.97 1.20 1.79
N ALA A 673 -7.48 1.50 3.00
CA ALA A 673 -6.71 1.26 4.23
C ALA A 673 -6.44 -0.23 4.47
N GLU A 674 -7.41 -1.09 4.15
CA GLU A 674 -7.30 -2.54 4.37
C GLU A 674 -6.22 -3.19 3.49
N VAL A 675 -6.12 -2.74 2.24
CA VAL A 675 -5.09 -3.17 1.29
C VAL A 675 -3.70 -2.83 1.81
N ASN A 676 -3.55 -1.61 2.31
CA ASN A 676 -2.33 -1.17 2.97
C ASN A 676 -2.07 -2.05 4.20
N TYR A 677 -3.05 -2.32 5.07
CA TYR A 677 -2.82 -3.18 6.25
C TYR A 677 -2.33 -4.59 5.91
N VAL A 678 -2.81 -5.22 4.83
CA VAL A 678 -2.30 -6.52 4.37
C VAL A 678 -0.83 -6.43 3.97
N ALA A 679 -0.49 -5.45 3.13
CA ALA A 679 0.89 -5.18 2.72
C ALA A 679 1.82 -4.90 3.92
N MET A 680 1.33 -4.14 4.87
CA MET A 680 2.06 -3.71 6.06
C MET A 680 2.28 -4.88 7.02
N GLY A 681 1.27 -5.71 7.23
CA GLY A 681 1.36 -6.93 8.05
C GLY A 681 2.47 -7.87 7.59
N LEU A 682 2.72 -7.92 6.28
CA LEU A 682 3.77 -8.74 5.69
C LEU A 682 5.19 -8.23 6.00
N ILE A 683 5.40 -6.90 5.95
CA ILE A 683 6.67 -6.27 6.36
C ILE A 683 6.89 -6.45 7.87
N ILE A 684 5.84 -6.31 8.68
CA ILE A 684 5.89 -6.50 10.13
C ILE A 684 6.23 -7.95 10.46
N ALA A 685 5.58 -8.92 9.82
CA ALA A 685 5.85 -10.35 9.98
C ALA A 685 7.29 -10.70 9.60
N PHE A 686 7.79 -10.18 8.49
CA PHE A 686 9.19 -10.36 8.08
C PHE A 686 10.17 -9.79 9.12
N SER A 687 9.93 -8.57 9.59
CA SER A 687 10.75 -7.92 10.62
C SER A 687 10.70 -8.68 11.95
N ALA A 688 9.54 -9.24 12.30
CA ALA A 688 9.37 -10.09 13.47
C ALA A 688 10.19 -11.37 13.39
N ILE A 689 10.19 -12.06 12.24
CA ILE A 689 11.04 -13.25 12.00
C ILE A 689 12.52 -12.90 12.15
N ALA A 690 12.96 -11.75 11.61
CA ALA A 690 14.33 -11.27 11.76
C ALA A 690 14.72 -11.04 13.23
N VAL A 691 13.83 -10.46 14.03
CA VAL A 691 14.00 -10.30 15.48
C VAL A 691 14.10 -11.64 16.17
N VAL A 692 13.16 -12.57 15.92
CA VAL A 692 13.15 -13.90 16.53
C VAL A 692 14.46 -14.62 16.25
N ASN A 693 14.88 -14.63 14.99
CA ASN A 693 16.12 -15.27 14.58
C ASN A 693 17.35 -14.67 15.28
N THR A 694 17.45 -13.35 15.33
CA THR A 694 18.61 -12.67 15.94
C THR A 694 18.68 -12.94 17.44
N LEU A 695 17.54 -12.86 18.15
CA LEU A 695 17.46 -13.15 19.58
C LEU A 695 17.74 -14.62 19.89
N ALA A 696 17.20 -15.53 19.09
CA ALA A 696 17.43 -16.96 19.26
C ALA A 696 18.91 -17.31 19.08
N MET A 697 19.52 -16.84 17.99
CA MET A 697 20.94 -17.04 17.69
C MET A 697 21.83 -16.43 18.79
N SER A 698 21.55 -15.19 19.22
CA SER A 698 22.30 -14.55 20.31
C SER A 698 22.19 -15.30 21.64
N THR A 699 21.10 -16.02 21.87
CA THR A 699 20.89 -16.80 23.10
C THR A 699 21.62 -18.14 23.02
N THR A 700 21.52 -18.86 21.90
CA THR A 700 22.18 -20.16 21.70
C THR A 700 23.70 -20.05 21.71
N ASP A 701 24.24 -18.94 21.20
CA ASP A 701 25.67 -18.66 21.19
C ASP A 701 26.29 -18.58 22.58
N ARG A 702 25.46 -18.26 23.58
CA ARG A 702 25.90 -18.15 24.98
C ARG A 702 25.73 -19.43 25.76
N SER A 703 25.32 -20.54 25.12
CA SER A 703 25.13 -21.83 25.78
C SER A 703 26.30 -22.25 26.68
N ARG A 704 27.55 -22.08 26.24
CA ARG A 704 28.75 -22.37 27.05
C ARG A 704 28.91 -21.42 28.24
N GLU A 705 28.71 -20.12 28.05
CA GLU A 705 28.74 -19.12 29.13
C GLU A 705 27.66 -19.41 30.18
N LEU A 706 26.44 -19.72 29.72
CA LEU A 706 25.31 -20.08 30.56
C LEU A 706 25.55 -21.41 31.29
N ALA A 707 26.24 -22.37 30.66
CA ALA A 707 26.64 -23.61 31.29
C ALA A 707 27.74 -23.40 32.35
N LEU A 708 28.72 -22.52 32.10
CA LEU A 708 29.75 -22.14 33.07
C LEU A 708 29.13 -21.45 34.29
N LEU A 709 28.19 -20.52 34.11
CA LEU A 709 27.45 -19.91 35.22
C LEU A 709 26.74 -20.95 36.08
N ARG A 710 26.21 -22.02 35.47
CA ARG A 710 25.58 -23.13 36.19
C ARG A 710 26.56 -24.04 36.90
N LEU A 711 27.77 -24.25 36.36
CA LEU A 711 28.84 -24.98 37.04
C LEU A 711 29.35 -24.23 38.28
N VAL A 712 29.37 -22.90 38.22
CA VAL A 712 29.72 -22.03 39.36
C VAL A 712 28.60 -21.96 40.40
N GLY A 713 27.40 -22.50 40.12
CA GLY A 713 26.30 -22.64 41.08
C GLY A 713 25.03 -21.86 40.76
N ALA A 714 24.94 -21.17 39.62
CA ALA A 714 23.70 -20.49 39.24
C ALA A 714 22.57 -21.48 38.91
N THR A 715 21.38 -21.23 39.46
CA THR A 715 20.19 -22.05 39.16
C THR A 715 19.63 -21.72 37.77
N ARG A 716 18.91 -22.67 37.15
CA ARG A 716 18.20 -22.44 35.86
C ARG A 716 17.27 -21.22 35.92
N ARG A 717 16.59 -21.01 37.06
CA ARG A 717 15.69 -19.86 37.27
C ARG A 717 16.45 -18.54 37.31
N GLN A 718 17.62 -18.49 37.96
CA GLN A 718 18.47 -17.29 38.00
C GLN A 718 19.01 -16.93 36.62
N VAL A 719 19.46 -17.92 35.84
CA VAL A 719 19.95 -17.70 34.47
C VAL A 719 18.83 -17.20 33.55
N LEU A 720 17.64 -17.80 33.60
CA LEU A 720 16.49 -17.34 32.81
C LEU A 720 16.04 -15.93 33.23
N ARG A 721 16.07 -15.59 34.52
CA ARG A 721 15.74 -14.24 35.02
C ARG A 721 16.77 -13.21 34.55
N MET A 722 18.06 -13.55 34.56
CA MET A 722 19.13 -12.70 34.03
C MET A 722 18.91 -12.41 32.54
N LEU A 723 18.68 -13.44 31.72
CA LEU A 723 18.43 -13.28 30.28
C LEU A 723 17.18 -12.44 29.99
N ARG A 724 16.10 -12.63 30.76
CA ARG A 724 14.88 -11.79 30.62
C ARG A 724 15.16 -10.32 30.91
N LEU A 725 15.95 -10.01 31.94
CA LEU A 725 16.33 -8.63 32.26
C LEU A 725 17.24 -8.03 31.18
N GLU A 726 18.14 -8.82 30.60
CA GLU A 726 18.98 -8.40 29.47
C GLU A 726 18.13 -8.06 28.24
N THR A 727 17.21 -8.94 27.86
CA THR A 727 16.28 -8.71 26.75
C THR A 727 15.36 -7.53 27.03
N LEU A 728 14.84 -7.39 28.25
CA LEU A 728 13.98 -6.26 28.62
C LEU A 728 14.74 -4.92 28.51
N THR A 729 16.01 -4.91 28.90
CA THR A 729 16.86 -3.71 28.76
C THR A 729 17.08 -3.38 27.29
N ALA A 730 17.44 -4.36 26.47
CA ALA A 730 17.59 -4.15 25.02
C ALA A 730 16.27 -3.71 24.37
N LEU A 731 15.14 -4.28 24.80
CA LEU A 731 13.80 -3.93 24.34
C LEU A 731 13.45 -2.49 24.70
N ILE A 732 13.60 -2.05 25.95
CA ILE A 732 13.30 -0.68 26.37
C ILE A 732 14.06 0.33 25.49
N VAL A 733 15.35 0.10 25.29
CA VAL A 733 16.18 1.02 24.48
C VAL A 733 15.75 1.00 23.02
N SER A 734 15.41 -0.18 22.48
CA SER A 734 14.95 -0.32 21.10
C SER A 734 13.56 0.28 20.88
N VAL A 735 12.68 0.22 21.89
CA VAL A 735 11.36 0.86 21.89
C VAL A 735 11.53 2.37 21.92
N VAL A 736 12.35 2.91 22.83
CA VAL A 736 12.61 4.36 22.89
C VAL A 736 13.20 4.87 21.57
N ALA A 737 14.21 4.18 21.03
CA ALA A 737 14.81 4.55 19.76
C ALA A 737 13.82 4.40 18.60
N GLY A 738 13.08 3.29 18.54
CA GLY A 738 12.11 3.03 17.47
C GLY A 738 10.94 4.01 17.48
N THR A 739 10.40 4.32 18.65
CA THR A 739 9.37 5.35 18.83
C THR A 739 9.90 6.73 18.49
N GLY A 740 11.14 7.07 18.85
CA GLY A 740 11.77 8.33 18.44
C GLY A 740 11.88 8.46 16.91
N ILE A 741 12.31 7.39 16.22
CA ILE A 741 12.35 7.36 14.75
C ILE A 741 10.96 7.52 14.15
N ALA A 742 9.97 6.79 14.69
CA ALA A 742 8.59 6.88 14.23
C ALA A 742 8.03 8.28 14.42
N LEU A 743 8.24 8.92 15.59
CA LEU A 743 7.80 10.28 15.85
C LEU A 743 8.45 11.29 14.92
N ILE A 744 9.76 11.24 14.69
CA ILE A 744 10.45 12.15 13.75
C ILE A 744 9.86 11.99 12.33
N THR A 745 9.68 10.74 11.89
CA THR A 745 9.20 10.44 10.54
C THR A 745 7.73 10.82 10.37
N LEU A 746 6.87 10.45 11.33
CA LEU A 746 5.44 10.75 11.34
C LEU A 746 5.17 12.25 11.52
N SER A 747 5.97 12.97 12.30
CA SER A 747 5.79 14.42 12.45
C SER A 747 6.11 15.15 11.15
N ALA A 748 7.15 14.72 10.43
CA ALA A 748 7.46 15.26 9.10
C ALA A 748 6.38 14.91 8.07
N PHE A 749 5.93 13.65 8.04
CA PHE A 749 4.81 13.23 7.17
C PHE A 749 3.53 14.01 7.49
N SER A 750 3.18 14.12 8.77
CA SER A 750 2.00 14.85 9.26
C SER A 750 2.09 16.33 8.88
N ARG A 751 3.27 16.95 9.00
CA ARG A 751 3.46 18.36 8.62
C ARG A 751 3.20 18.58 7.13
N GLY A 752 3.74 17.72 6.27
CA GLY A 752 3.55 17.82 4.82
C GLY A 752 2.11 17.54 4.39
N MET A 753 1.45 16.54 4.99
CA MET A 753 0.11 16.12 4.57
C MET A 753 -1.04 16.87 5.26
N THR A 754 -0.86 17.33 6.50
CA THR A 754 -1.94 17.88 7.34
C THR A 754 -1.71 19.33 7.77
N GLY A 755 -0.53 19.90 7.51
CA GLY A 755 -0.09 21.19 8.04
C GLY A 755 0.31 21.16 9.53
N SER A 756 -0.12 20.15 10.29
CA SER A 756 0.25 19.95 11.69
C SER A 756 1.42 18.98 11.83
N ALA A 757 2.40 19.35 12.64
CA ALA A 757 3.53 18.47 12.97
C ALA A 757 3.18 17.38 14.00
N LEU A 758 1.96 17.37 14.57
CA LEU A 758 1.55 16.42 15.60
C LEU A 758 0.81 15.23 14.97
N PRO A 759 1.44 14.04 14.88
CA PRO A 759 0.76 12.85 14.37
C PRO A 759 -0.24 12.29 15.40
N TYR A 760 -1.29 11.62 14.91
CA TYR A 760 -2.26 10.94 15.76
C TYR A 760 -1.87 9.48 15.96
N ILE A 761 -1.50 9.15 17.19
CA ILE A 761 -1.09 7.80 17.61
C ILE A 761 -2.11 7.29 18.63
N PRO A 762 -3.01 6.36 18.26
CA PRO A 762 -3.95 5.76 19.19
C PRO A 762 -3.21 5.07 20.35
N PRO A 763 -3.45 5.45 21.62
CA PRO A 763 -2.72 4.87 22.76
C PRO A 763 -2.89 3.35 22.87
N ALA A 764 -4.09 2.84 22.58
CA ALA A 764 -4.38 1.40 22.58
C ALA A 764 -3.60 0.66 21.46
N GLY A 765 -3.55 1.24 20.25
CA GLY A 765 -2.79 0.68 19.13
C GLY A 765 -1.28 0.65 19.42
N TYR A 766 -0.74 1.73 19.99
CA TYR A 766 0.66 1.78 20.42
C TYR A 766 0.97 0.78 21.53
N ALA A 767 0.12 0.71 22.58
CA ALA A 767 0.28 -0.27 23.65
C ALA A 767 0.26 -1.71 23.13
N LEU A 768 -0.63 -2.02 22.17
CA LEU A 768 -0.69 -3.33 21.52
C LEU A 768 0.60 -3.65 20.75
N VAL A 769 1.14 -2.71 19.98
CA VAL A 769 2.41 -2.88 19.25
C VAL A 769 3.55 -3.16 20.24
N ILE A 770 3.70 -2.36 21.29
CA ILE A 770 4.75 -2.55 22.29
C ILE A 770 4.58 -3.89 23.03
N ALA A 771 3.35 -4.25 23.41
CA ALA A 771 3.07 -5.53 24.06
C ALA A 771 3.40 -6.72 23.15
N ALA A 772 3.04 -6.65 21.86
CA ALA A 772 3.34 -7.70 20.89
C ALA A 772 4.85 -7.86 20.66
N VAL A 773 5.59 -6.76 20.50
CA VAL A 773 7.06 -6.78 20.36
C VAL A 773 7.72 -7.31 21.65
N ALA A 774 7.22 -6.91 22.82
CA ALA A 774 7.72 -7.39 24.11
C ALA A 774 7.50 -8.90 24.28
N ALA A 775 6.29 -9.38 23.98
CA ALA A 775 5.95 -10.80 24.03
C ALA A 775 6.83 -11.60 23.07
N LEU A 776 7.00 -11.12 21.84
CA LEU A 776 7.86 -11.74 20.83
C LEU A 776 9.33 -11.79 21.27
N ALA A 777 9.88 -10.69 21.78
CA ALA A 777 11.27 -10.63 22.23
C ALA A 777 11.54 -11.57 23.42
N LEU A 778 10.63 -11.59 24.39
CA LEU A 778 10.72 -12.46 25.56
C LEU A 778 10.54 -13.94 25.17
N ALA A 779 9.63 -14.26 24.28
CA ALA A 779 9.44 -15.61 23.75
C ALA A 779 10.70 -16.08 22.98
N ALA A 780 11.19 -15.26 22.04
CA ALA A 780 12.36 -15.53 21.22
C ALA A 780 13.66 -15.69 22.03
N THR A 781 13.75 -15.07 23.21
CA THR A 781 14.88 -15.30 24.13
C THR A 781 14.64 -16.53 25.01
N SER A 782 13.45 -16.66 25.60
CA SER A 782 13.22 -17.65 26.66
C SER A 782 13.06 -19.08 26.14
N LEU A 783 12.51 -19.29 24.94
CA LEU A 783 12.37 -20.62 24.32
C LEU A 783 13.74 -21.24 24.00
N PRO A 784 14.63 -20.59 23.23
CA PRO A 784 15.99 -21.09 22.99
C PRO A 784 16.80 -21.25 24.27
N ALA A 785 16.67 -20.31 25.23
CA ALA A 785 17.34 -20.43 26.52
C ALA A 785 16.91 -21.69 27.29
N ARG A 786 15.62 -22.00 27.35
CA ARG A 786 15.13 -23.22 28.02
C ARG A 786 15.67 -24.48 27.36
N LEU A 787 15.74 -24.51 26.03
CA LEU A 787 16.29 -25.64 25.28
C LEU A 787 17.80 -25.78 25.51
N ALA A 788 18.56 -24.69 25.46
CA ALA A 788 20.00 -24.69 25.72
C ALA A 788 20.36 -25.11 27.16
N LEU A 789 19.45 -24.91 28.12
CA LEU A 789 19.65 -25.26 29.52
C LEU A 789 19.19 -26.69 29.88
N ARG A 790 18.59 -27.44 28.95
CA ARG A 790 18.13 -28.83 29.18
C ARG A 790 19.29 -29.82 29.47
N PRO A 791 20.41 -29.82 28.72
CA PRO A 791 21.54 -30.72 28.98
C PRO A 791 22.20 -30.47 30.34
N ARG A 792 22.98 -31.47 30.82
CA ARG A 792 23.78 -31.32 32.03
C ARG A 792 24.91 -30.30 31.79
N PRO A 793 25.22 -29.40 32.74
CA PRO A 793 26.23 -28.36 32.54
C PRO A 793 27.61 -28.89 32.13
N ALA A 794 28.02 -30.04 32.69
CA ALA A 794 29.29 -30.68 32.37
C ALA A 794 29.35 -31.18 30.92
N GLU A 795 28.26 -31.79 30.43
CA GLU A 795 28.14 -32.25 29.03
C GLU A 795 28.10 -31.05 28.07
N ALA A 796 27.43 -29.96 28.44
CA ALA A 796 27.34 -28.75 27.62
C ALA A 796 28.68 -28.00 27.48
N VAL A 797 29.58 -28.11 28.46
CA VAL A 797 30.95 -27.56 28.39
C VAL A 797 31.91 -28.53 27.67
N GLY A 798 31.67 -29.84 27.78
CA GLY A 798 32.48 -30.90 27.17
C GLY A 798 32.15 -31.23 25.71
N ALA A 799 30.96 -30.89 25.21
CA ALA A 799 30.57 -31.09 23.81
C ALA A 799 31.44 -30.21 22.88
N ARG A 800 32.42 -30.83 22.21
CA ARG A 800 33.24 -30.21 21.16
C ARG A 800 32.32 -29.73 20.02
N GLN A 801 32.51 -28.47 19.58
CA GLN A 801 31.83 -27.85 18.44
C GLN A 801 32.20 -28.46 17.10
#